data_AF-A0A3D8R0S8-F1
#
_entry.id   AF-A0A3D8R0S8-F1
#
_cell.length_a   1.000
_cell.length_b   1.000
_cell.length_c   1.000
_cell.angle_alpha   90.00
_cell.angle_beta   90.00
_cell.angle_gamma   90.00
#
_symmetry.space_group_name_H-M   'P 1'
#
loop_
_entity.id
_entity.type
_entity.pdbx_description
1 polymer ?
#
loop_
_entity_poly.entity_id
_entity_poly.type
_entity_poly.pdbx_seq_one_letter_code
_entity_poly.pdbx_strand_id
1 'polypeptide(L)'
;MSTLPFSWVSLLCAVTLFCHLTSSTLVPPVSSAIGSKPSLSDLSSFAYNASISPTSPILTLDYGSEVLGTPTFDVVAVSGPSQFEFKYSEEFAGLNNKYGDGPWTFANGLSNTFRTETFNITEPGSYASYFLQGGLRWQSVKLLTNTTVTFSQIGLDTKTTILPNDQLPGFFNASKSIYSDIWGLGAKTVQAACVDNASLVSTWEVTDQGVLLHGQEPAQSAIGVNFSNYTMSFLTKIVRGGTGWRVASSIIPYGPYFVLTSNYPQDTSFLNTDTELLPPSSLVTGYGFSLVNQTTLTSGPVTSQTLNMTINEDQWYEINTTISSNGYKISINGTLVATISYDEAETWPSALFGPPSAVEGTWGFGPFQDQVAYVKDVSVFASNGTILYENPMTSTSILEEYGVAPNQLPLCLDGSKRDRVVWLGDFVHTARTVLASTNRTDHIFGVVDFEFAFQIDSGTGAGYTPTSAPMGSSPSYKTLRYPVNYAIDDYQIFFMVSLGDLYRTTGNLDLFKEYWNQTKLLSSAMLDKIDPITGLMGDTGSYFFSGAVNGTAPSALMVIALNQLVVVAEALGDTATAVQYKSAAANISTAVNSLLWNEEIGSYSYSLAAPTNISAASVAFAIRSGIANTTQASLSIASLSALKYGCGYLTDNTAPGSNSSQLSPNILGFLLESLFIANTTLSVPTLEVAKDLLDNFWSMMVTQNEYYSGATWEYLYPNGAPGIDLFTSLAHPWGSAPTYVLEEYVLGVSSLEAGYKKWKFQPLLYGLELDFAEGVIPVPGGSIFASWKLLNGSRVQLEVEAPAGTTGIIELPSIQQIYVESGSALQKNRSEISVNGGDKVVLYAIL
;
A
#
# COMPACT_ATOMS: atom_id res chain seq x y z
N MET A 1 5.64 63.73 -37.70
CA MET A 1 5.70 64.62 -36.52
C MET A 1 5.76 63.69 -35.31
N SER A 2 6.98 63.28 -34.92
CA SER A 2 7.81 63.83 -33.82
C SER A 2 7.38 63.20 -32.49
N THR A 3 8.16 62.37 -31.78
CA THR A 3 9.62 62.32 -31.54
C THR A 3 10.05 60.95 -30.96
N LEU A 4 11.23 60.47 -31.35
CA LEU A 4 12.11 59.47 -30.66
C LEU A 4 12.90 60.16 -29.51
N PRO A 5 13.79 59.50 -28.71
CA PRO A 5 14.09 58.07 -28.47
C PRO A 5 14.26 57.72 -26.95
N PHE A 6 14.50 56.45 -26.58
CA PHE A 6 15.62 56.04 -25.70
C PHE A 6 15.71 54.51 -25.61
N SER A 7 16.84 53.98 -26.05
CA SER A 7 17.36 52.63 -25.80
C SER A 7 17.71 52.44 -24.33
N TRP A 8 17.63 51.22 -23.78
CA TRP A 8 18.74 50.51 -23.10
C TRP A 8 18.32 49.05 -22.84
N VAL A 9 19.22 48.15 -23.21
CA VAL A 9 19.16 46.70 -23.05
C VAL A 9 19.60 46.35 -21.63
N SER A 10 18.86 45.49 -20.94
CA SER A 10 19.38 44.74 -19.79
C SER A 10 18.71 43.36 -19.72
N LEU A 11 19.58 42.36 -19.90
CA LEU A 11 19.43 40.93 -19.62
C LEU A 11 18.67 40.68 -18.31
N LEU A 12 17.65 39.84 -18.35
CA LEU A 12 17.22 39.06 -17.19
C LEU A 12 16.91 37.64 -17.65
N CYS A 13 17.66 36.70 -17.08
CA CYS A 13 17.44 35.27 -17.17
C CYS A 13 16.01 34.93 -16.76
N ALA A 14 15.28 34.22 -17.62
CA ALA A 14 14.03 33.60 -17.28
C ALA A 14 14.32 32.35 -16.43
N VAL A 15 14.12 32.47 -15.12
CA VAL A 15 13.79 31.31 -14.27
C VAL A 15 12.30 31.10 -14.46
N THR A 16 11.93 30.14 -15.30
CA THR A 16 10.55 29.70 -15.45
C THR A 16 10.13 28.93 -14.20
N LEU A 17 9.47 29.63 -13.28
CA LEU A 17 8.70 29.06 -12.19
C LEU A 17 7.44 28.42 -12.80
N PHE A 18 7.42 27.10 -12.97
CA PHE A 18 6.16 26.38 -13.20
C PHE A 18 5.42 26.30 -11.87
N CYS A 19 4.41 27.16 -11.73
CA CYS A 19 3.53 27.21 -10.57
C CYS A 19 2.34 26.30 -10.84
N HIS A 20 2.41 25.04 -10.40
CA HIS A 20 1.21 24.29 -10.02
C HIS A 20 1.05 24.45 -8.51
N LEU A 21 0.14 25.35 -8.12
CA LEU A 21 -0.28 25.53 -6.73
C LEU A 21 -1.16 24.34 -6.34
N THR A 22 -0.56 23.24 -5.91
CA THR A 22 -1.15 22.49 -4.79
C THR A 22 -0.77 23.28 -3.54
N SER A 23 -1.76 23.84 -2.84
CA SER A 23 -1.50 24.56 -1.60
C SER A 23 -1.03 23.55 -0.56
N SER A 24 0.27 23.53 -0.27
CA SER A 24 0.82 22.70 0.79
C SER A 24 0.23 23.16 2.13
N THR A 25 -0.23 22.22 2.94
CA THR A 25 -0.93 22.51 4.20
C THR A 25 -0.15 21.87 5.34
N LEU A 26 0.33 22.70 6.26
CA LEU A 26 0.95 22.23 7.48
C LEU A 26 -0.12 21.55 8.36
N VAL A 27 0.06 20.25 8.60
CA VAL A 27 -0.73 19.47 9.55
C VAL A 27 0.00 19.50 10.89
N PRO A 28 -0.52 20.20 11.92
CA PRO A 28 0.08 20.20 13.24
C PRO A 28 -0.32 18.94 14.03
N PRO A 29 0.45 18.55 15.05
CA PRO A 29 0.02 17.59 16.06
C PRO A 29 -1.25 18.06 16.78
N VAL A 30 -2.09 17.11 17.22
CA VAL A 30 -3.27 17.41 18.04
C VAL A 30 -2.94 17.45 19.53
N SER A 31 -1.93 16.67 19.95
CA SER A 31 -1.46 16.66 21.33
C SER A 31 0.06 16.46 21.43
N SER A 32 0.64 16.81 22.57
CA SER A 32 2.07 16.66 22.82
C SER A 32 2.41 16.50 24.30
N ALA A 33 3.61 15.98 24.57
CA ALA A 33 4.19 15.85 25.90
C ALA A 33 5.69 16.18 25.87
N ILE A 34 6.21 16.82 26.91
CA ILE A 34 7.65 17.11 27.06
C ILE A 34 8.17 16.36 28.29
N GLY A 35 9.27 15.61 28.14
CA GLY A 35 9.80 14.77 29.21
C GLY A 35 11.18 14.20 28.93
N SER A 36 11.53 13.15 29.69
CA SER A 36 12.82 12.43 29.58
C SER A 36 12.75 11.19 28.67
N LYS A 37 11.55 10.82 28.21
CA LYS A 37 11.25 9.71 27.30
C LYS A 37 9.95 10.01 26.55
N PRO A 38 9.66 9.32 25.43
CA PRO A 38 8.35 9.39 24.81
C PRO A 38 7.24 9.05 25.83
N SER A 39 6.13 9.79 25.81
CA SER A 39 5.01 9.57 26.73
C SER A 39 3.66 9.50 26.03
N LEU A 40 2.93 8.41 26.31
CA LEU A 40 1.54 8.20 25.88
C LEU A 40 0.54 8.73 26.93
N SER A 41 0.95 8.79 28.21
CA SER A 41 0.07 9.11 29.34
C SER A 41 0.03 10.60 29.69
N ASP A 42 1.07 11.35 29.33
CA ASP A 42 1.25 12.75 29.75
C ASP A 42 0.91 13.76 28.64
N LEU A 43 0.13 13.32 27.64
CA LEU A 43 -0.27 14.14 26.50
C LEU A 43 -1.24 15.26 26.94
N SER A 44 -1.02 16.43 26.39
CA SER A 44 -1.90 17.60 26.51
C SER A 44 -2.14 18.20 25.13
N SER A 45 -3.24 18.95 24.95
CA SER A 45 -3.53 19.62 23.67
C SER A 45 -2.31 20.38 23.16
N PHE A 46 -1.99 20.20 21.88
CA PHE A 46 -0.78 20.75 21.30
C PHE A 46 -0.74 22.27 21.48
N ALA A 47 0.36 22.75 22.04
CA ALA A 47 0.62 24.17 22.24
C ALA A 47 1.82 24.60 21.41
N TYR A 48 1.66 25.69 20.66
CA TYR A 48 2.75 26.35 19.97
C TYR A 48 3.81 26.86 20.97
N ASN A 49 5.05 27.04 20.51
CA ASN A 49 6.20 27.47 21.34
C ASN A 49 6.72 26.40 22.31
N ALA A 50 6.69 25.12 21.92
CA ALA A 50 7.27 24.02 22.69
C ALA A 50 8.78 24.21 22.85
N SER A 51 9.30 24.01 24.07
CA SER A 51 10.73 24.16 24.37
C SER A 51 11.30 22.88 24.98
N ILE A 52 12.39 22.37 24.40
CA ILE A 52 13.13 21.22 24.93
C ILE A 52 14.50 21.65 25.46
N SER A 53 14.96 20.97 26.51
CA SER A 53 16.20 21.29 27.23
C SER A 53 16.86 20.02 27.78
N PRO A 54 18.07 20.08 28.35
CA PRO A 54 18.76 18.88 28.83
C PRO A 54 18.03 18.18 29.98
N THR A 55 17.17 18.91 30.73
CA THR A 55 16.35 18.34 31.80
C THR A 55 15.04 17.72 31.29
N SER A 56 14.61 18.09 30.09
CA SER A 56 13.41 17.54 29.43
C SER A 56 13.68 17.48 27.92
N PRO A 57 14.53 16.53 27.50
CA PRO A 57 15.12 16.55 26.16
C PRO A 57 14.20 16.03 25.07
N ILE A 58 13.03 15.47 25.41
CA ILE A 58 12.15 14.81 24.44
C ILE A 58 10.79 15.51 24.38
N LEU A 59 10.40 15.89 23.16
CA LEU A 59 9.05 16.31 22.80
C LEU A 59 8.37 15.15 22.04
N THR A 60 7.28 14.63 22.59
CA THR A 60 6.40 13.63 21.97
C THR A 60 5.25 14.35 21.29
N LEU A 61 4.92 13.97 20.07
CA LEU A 61 3.86 14.56 19.25
C LEU A 61 2.89 13.45 18.82
N ASP A 62 1.60 13.69 19.02
CA ASP A 62 0.51 12.85 18.55
C ASP A 62 -0.29 13.62 17.49
N TYR A 63 -0.39 13.06 16.29
CA TYR A 63 -1.22 13.61 15.21
C TYR A 63 -2.68 13.12 15.30
N GLY A 64 -3.02 12.29 16.28
CA GLY A 64 -4.35 11.78 16.59
C GLY A 64 -4.80 10.63 15.69
N SER A 65 -4.33 10.62 14.44
CA SER A 65 -4.52 9.56 13.46
C SER A 65 -3.40 9.63 12.42
N GLU A 66 -3.41 8.66 11.51
CA GLU A 66 -2.47 8.51 10.43
C GLU A 66 -2.38 9.78 9.57
N VAL A 67 -1.19 10.27 9.35
CA VAL A 67 -0.89 11.41 8.48
C VAL A 67 0.37 11.10 7.69
N LEU A 68 0.59 11.85 6.62
CA LEU A 68 1.83 11.78 5.83
C LEU A 68 2.24 13.18 5.40
N GLY A 69 3.52 13.36 5.15
CA GLY A 69 4.03 14.63 4.67
C GLY A 69 5.51 14.81 4.97
N THR A 70 6.03 15.97 4.57
CA THR A 70 7.42 16.34 4.83
C THR A 70 7.49 17.03 6.20
N PRO A 71 8.22 16.46 7.19
CA PRO A 71 8.41 17.09 8.49
C PRO A 71 8.93 18.52 8.35
N THR A 72 8.21 19.47 8.92
CA THR A 72 8.49 20.91 8.84
C THR A 72 8.37 21.54 10.21
N PHE A 73 9.29 22.44 10.57
CA PHE A 73 9.29 23.09 11.87
C PHE A 73 9.98 24.45 11.84
N ASP A 74 9.54 25.32 12.74
CA ASP A 74 10.06 26.68 12.89
C ASP A 74 10.72 26.84 14.27
N VAL A 75 11.99 27.18 14.27
CA VAL A 75 12.77 27.46 15.48
C VAL A 75 12.80 28.96 15.74
N VAL A 76 12.35 29.39 16.92
CA VAL A 76 12.35 30.80 17.33
C VAL A 76 13.48 31.16 18.28
N ALA A 77 14.04 30.17 18.98
CA ALA A 77 15.18 30.39 19.85
C ALA A 77 16.06 29.14 19.93
N VAL A 78 17.38 29.36 19.88
CA VAL A 78 18.41 28.36 20.19
C VAL A 78 19.42 28.98 21.16
N SER A 79 19.81 28.24 22.19
CA SER A 79 20.84 28.71 23.13
C SER A 79 22.27 28.49 22.62
N GLY A 80 22.44 27.88 21.44
CA GLY A 80 23.70 27.52 20.79
C GLY A 80 23.48 26.49 19.68
N PRO A 81 24.54 26.07 18.97
CA PRO A 81 24.47 24.97 17.98
C PRO A 81 23.81 23.74 18.60
N SER A 82 22.71 23.30 18.00
CA SER A 82 21.83 22.28 18.56
C SER A 82 21.58 21.18 17.56
N GLN A 83 21.76 19.92 17.99
CA GLN A 83 21.39 18.75 17.21
C GLN A 83 20.19 18.05 17.84
N PHE A 84 19.28 17.58 17.00
CA PHE A 84 18.12 16.82 17.46
C PHE A 84 17.76 15.70 16.48
N GLU A 85 17.33 14.58 17.06
CA GLU A 85 16.88 13.38 16.37
C GLU A 85 15.36 13.42 16.28
N PHE A 86 14.83 13.30 15.07
CA PHE A 86 13.41 13.07 14.83
C PHE A 86 13.19 11.58 14.61
N LYS A 87 12.17 11.00 15.26
CA LYS A 87 11.68 9.63 15.03
C LYS A 87 10.22 9.65 14.67
N TYR A 88 9.81 8.74 13.80
CA TYR A 88 8.45 8.61 13.29
C TYR A 88 7.92 7.21 13.55
N SER A 89 6.60 7.10 13.79
CA SER A 89 5.95 5.81 13.97
C SER A 89 4.44 5.83 13.73
N GLU A 90 3.87 4.74 13.19
CA GLU A 90 2.42 4.50 13.19
C GLU A 90 1.91 4.09 14.58
N GLU A 91 2.59 3.14 15.26
CA GLU A 91 2.28 2.75 16.65
C GLU A 91 3.21 3.42 17.66
N PHE A 92 2.75 3.64 18.90
CA PHE A 92 3.54 4.40 19.88
C PHE A 92 4.88 3.74 20.22
N ALA A 93 4.93 2.40 20.22
CA ALA A 93 6.11 1.63 20.60
C ALA A 93 7.34 1.91 19.72
N GLY A 94 7.14 2.30 18.45
CA GLY A 94 8.24 2.62 17.53
C GLY A 94 9.08 3.82 17.98
N LEU A 95 8.52 4.77 18.73
CA LEU A 95 9.28 5.90 19.29
C LEU A 95 10.38 5.48 20.28
N ASN A 96 10.27 4.26 20.85
CA ASN A 96 11.28 3.72 21.75
C ASN A 96 12.37 2.91 21.03
N ASN A 97 12.23 2.67 19.73
CA ASN A 97 13.20 1.95 18.93
C ASN A 97 14.23 2.88 18.31
N LYS A 98 15.41 2.33 17.99
CA LYS A 98 16.54 3.12 17.47
C LYS A 98 16.19 3.80 16.14
N TYR A 99 15.45 3.12 15.27
CA TYR A 99 15.09 3.57 13.93
C TYR A 99 13.59 3.90 13.80
N GLY A 100 12.93 4.31 14.89
CA GLY A 100 11.47 4.49 14.88
C GLY A 100 10.76 3.16 14.61
N ASP A 101 9.67 3.20 13.86
CA ASP A 101 9.23 2.03 13.12
C ASP A 101 10.02 1.95 11.80
N GLY A 102 11.21 1.39 11.77
CA GLY A 102 12.02 1.35 10.53
C GLY A 102 13.29 0.52 10.72
N PRO A 103 14.15 0.37 9.70
CA PRO A 103 14.02 0.91 8.34
C PRO A 103 13.16 0.04 7.40
N TRP A 104 12.60 0.65 6.35
CA TRP A 104 11.81 0.00 5.31
C TRP A 104 12.59 -0.12 4.01
N THR A 105 13.05 -1.34 3.74
CA THR A 105 14.13 -1.61 2.78
C THR A 105 13.67 -2.48 1.61
N PHE A 106 12.38 -2.80 1.52
CA PHE A 106 11.80 -3.54 0.40
C PHE A 106 11.85 -2.74 -0.91
N ALA A 107 11.59 -1.43 -0.83
CA ALA A 107 11.66 -0.50 -1.95
C ALA A 107 12.08 0.89 -1.45
N ASN A 108 12.60 1.74 -2.35
CA ASN A 108 12.91 3.14 -2.02
C ASN A 108 11.64 3.95 -1.64
N GLY A 109 10.50 3.61 -2.25
CA GLY A 109 9.17 4.14 -1.88
C GLY A 109 8.97 5.65 -2.08
N LEU A 110 9.95 6.35 -2.69
CA LEU A 110 10.00 7.81 -2.79
C LEU A 110 9.83 8.50 -1.42
N SER A 111 10.43 7.91 -0.37
CA SER A 111 10.24 8.33 1.02
C SER A 111 11.46 8.03 1.87
N ASN A 112 11.47 8.50 3.12
CA ASN A 112 12.55 8.19 4.06
C ASN A 112 12.51 6.70 4.47
N THR A 113 13.56 5.97 4.11
CA THR A 113 13.77 4.56 4.49
C THR A 113 13.90 4.35 6.00
N PHE A 114 14.60 5.22 6.72
CA PHE A 114 15.10 4.90 8.06
C PHE A 114 14.21 5.37 9.21
N ARG A 115 13.19 6.19 8.94
CA ARG A 115 12.16 6.60 9.92
C ARG A 115 12.71 7.28 11.18
N THR A 116 13.97 7.70 11.09
CA THR A 116 14.64 8.63 11.98
C THR A 116 15.66 9.42 11.18
N GLU A 117 15.84 10.68 11.56
CA GLU A 117 16.76 11.61 10.90
C GLU A 117 17.30 12.64 11.90
N THR A 118 18.46 13.19 11.61
CA THR A 118 19.12 14.14 12.49
C THR A 118 19.28 15.52 11.85
N PHE A 119 18.88 16.54 12.59
CA PHE A 119 19.05 17.94 12.19
C PHE A 119 20.14 18.61 13.03
N ASN A 120 20.83 19.57 12.41
CA ASN A 120 21.79 20.44 13.08
C ASN A 120 21.44 21.91 12.80
N ILE A 121 21.03 22.63 13.84
CA ILE A 121 20.52 24.00 13.76
C ILE A 121 21.40 24.94 14.58
N THR A 122 21.80 26.06 13.96
CA THR A 122 22.67 27.07 14.59
C THR A 122 21.99 28.41 14.81
N GLU A 123 20.85 28.66 14.16
CA GLU A 123 20.11 29.92 14.22
C GLU A 123 18.59 29.68 14.17
N PRO A 124 17.76 30.65 14.59
CA PRO A 124 16.31 30.61 14.36
C PRO A 124 15.98 30.60 12.87
N GLY A 125 14.92 29.90 12.48
CA GLY A 125 14.50 29.79 11.09
C GLY A 125 13.47 28.69 10.85
N SER A 126 13.06 28.56 9.59
CA SER A 126 12.17 27.51 9.09
C SER A 126 12.99 26.40 8.46
N TYR A 127 12.69 25.16 8.84
CA TYR A 127 13.41 23.97 8.41
C TYR A 127 12.43 22.87 7.98
N ALA A 128 12.88 22.03 7.06
CA ALA A 128 12.13 20.87 6.61
C ALA A 128 13.07 19.67 6.40
N SER A 129 12.53 18.47 6.56
CA SER A 129 13.20 17.26 6.10
C SER A 129 13.38 17.30 4.58
N TYR A 130 14.44 16.67 4.09
CA TYR A 130 14.61 16.43 2.66
C TYR A 130 13.59 15.40 2.14
N PHE A 131 13.33 14.36 2.94
CA PHE A 131 12.46 13.27 2.52
C PHE A 131 11.02 13.47 2.99
N LEU A 132 10.09 13.05 2.13
CA LEU A 132 8.75 12.73 2.58
C LEU A 132 8.83 11.65 3.67
N GLN A 133 8.14 11.87 4.78
CA GLN A 133 7.79 10.77 5.67
C GLN A 133 6.48 10.16 5.17
N GLY A 134 6.53 8.86 4.90
CA GLY A 134 5.32 8.06 4.76
C GLY A 134 4.47 8.11 6.03
N GLY A 135 3.41 7.32 6.02
CA GLY A 135 2.45 7.19 7.10
C GLY A 135 3.03 7.21 8.52
N LEU A 136 2.48 8.06 9.40
CA LEU A 136 2.77 8.10 10.82
C LEU A 136 1.58 8.67 11.61
N ARG A 137 1.47 8.29 12.89
CA ARG A 137 0.67 9.03 13.89
C ARG A 137 1.55 9.69 14.94
N TRP A 138 2.70 9.10 15.24
CA TRP A 138 3.57 9.47 16.32
C TRP A 138 4.88 10.04 15.81
N GLN A 139 5.34 11.10 16.45
CA GLN A 139 6.68 11.66 16.24
C GLN A 139 7.33 11.97 17.59
N SER A 140 8.64 11.78 17.69
CA SER A 140 9.41 12.32 18.81
C SER A 140 10.57 13.16 18.32
N VAL A 141 10.86 14.24 19.05
CA VAL A 141 12.03 15.09 18.87
C VAL A 141 12.89 14.97 20.11
N LYS A 142 14.11 14.45 19.94
CA LYS A 142 15.07 14.27 21.02
C LYS A 142 16.26 15.21 20.85
N LEU A 143 16.47 16.09 21.81
CA LEU A 143 17.66 16.93 21.89
C LEU A 143 18.91 16.07 22.20
N LEU A 144 19.96 16.23 21.40
CA LEU A 144 21.23 15.52 21.56
C LEU A 144 22.31 16.39 22.22
N THR A 145 22.23 17.70 22.04
CA THR A 145 23.18 18.68 22.57
C THR A 145 22.78 19.20 23.95
N ASN A 146 23.75 19.74 24.69
CA ASN A 146 23.50 20.41 25.98
C ASN A 146 23.04 21.87 25.78
N THR A 147 21.95 22.07 25.05
CA THR A 147 21.40 23.38 24.66
C THR A 147 19.90 23.46 24.96
N THR A 148 19.24 24.56 24.63
CA THR A 148 17.78 24.69 24.66
C THR A 148 17.29 25.17 23.31
N VAL A 149 16.20 24.58 22.84
CA VAL A 149 15.57 24.89 21.55
C VAL A 149 14.09 25.14 21.78
N THR A 150 13.56 26.20 21.18
CA THR A 150 12.14 26.54 21.19
C THR A 150 11.57 26.52 19.78
N PHE A 151 10.57 25.68 19.56
CA PHE A 151 9.85 25.53 18.30
C PHE A 151 8.57 26.35 18.36
N SER A 152 8.39 27.32 17.47
CA SER A 152 7.10 28.01 17.35
C SER A 152 6.05 27.16 16.65
N GLN A 153 6.46 26.36 15.67
CA GLN A 153 5.63 25.39 14.96
C GLN A 153 6.43 24.10 14.71
N ILE A 154 5.71 22.99 14.66
CA ILE A 154 6.19 21.68 14.21
C ILE A 154 4.99 20.93 13.65
N GLY A 155 5.18 20.22 12.54
CA GLY A 155 4.13 19.46 11.87
C GLY A 155 4.64 18.76 10.61
N LEU A 156 3.71 18.31 9.78
CA LEU A 156 3.98 17.74 8.47
C LEU A 156 3.40 18.63 7.38
N ASP A 157 4.21 19.01 6.40
CA ASP A 157 3.68 19.61 5.19
C ASP A 157 3.15 18.52 4.26
N THR A 158 1.83 18.48 4.08
CA THR A 158 1.18 17.47 3.25
C THR A 158 0.71 18.04 1.93
N LYS A 159 0.85 17.24 0.88
CA LYS A 159 0.24 17.49 -0.43
C LYS A 159 -1.07 16.74 -0.62
N THR A 160 -1.45 15.90 0.34
CA THR A 160 -2.68 15.12 0.29
C THR A 160 -3.71 15.74 1.23
N THR A 161 -4.91 15.99 0.73
CA THR A 161 -6.00 16.47 1.59
C THR A 161 -6.57 15.31 2.40
N ILE A 162 -6.51 15.41 3.72
CA ILE A 162 -7.14 14.44 4.64
C ILE A 162 -8.38 15.09 5.24
N LEU A 163 -9.55 14.59 4.87
CA LEU A 163 -10.85 15.05 5.32
C LEU A 163 -11.38 14.17 6.48
N PRO A 164 -12.08 14.77 7.45
CA PRO A 164 -12.92 14.03 8.39
C PRO A 164 -14.00 13.21 7.66
N ASN A 165 -14.42 12.11 8.26
CA ASN A 165 -15.38 11.16 7.66
C ASN A 165 -16.71 11.81 7.26
N ASP A 166 -17.19 12.80 8.01
CA ASP A 166 -18.44 13.53 7.75
C ASP A 166 -18.34 14.56 6.61
N GLN A 167 -17.15 14.76 6.06
CA GLN A 167 -16.88 15.65 4.92
C GLN A 167 -16.52 14.89 3.64
N LEU A 168 -16.47 13.55 3.70
CA LEU A 168 -16.20 12.72 2.53
C LEU A 168 -17.44 12.65 1.62
N PRO A 169 -17.26 12.46 0.30
CA PRO A 169 -18.36 12.26 -0.64
C PRO A 169 -19.26 11.07 -0.27
N GLY A 170 -18.65 9.99 0.22
CA GLY A 170 -19.34 8.84 0.77
C GLY A 170 -19.27 8.82 2.29
N PHE A 171 -20.27 8.20 2.91
CA PHE A 171 -20.47 8.27 4.36
C PHE A 171 -21.31 7.09 4.86
N PHE A 172 -21.01 6.62 6.07
CA PHE A 172 -21.84 5.66 6.80
C PHE A 172 -21.87 5.98 8.29
N ASN A 173 -23.05 5.85 8.88
CA ASN A 173 -23.26 5.98 10.31
C ASN A 173 -24.33 5.00 10.81
N ALA A 174 -24.14 4.46 12.00
CA ALA A 174 -25.06 3.53 12.62
C ALA A 174 -25.27 3.83 14.11
N SER A 175 -26.33 3.26 14.70
CA SER A 175 -26.63 3.43 16.13
C SER A 175 -25.53 2.89 17.06
N LYS A 176 -24.70 1.96 16.57
CA LYS A 176 -23.47 1.53 17.22
C LYS A 176 -22.29 2.31 16.65
N SER A 177 -21.73 3.22 17.44
CA SER A 177 -20.62 4.08 17.00
C SER A 177 -19.42 3.29 16.48
N ILE A 178 -19.12 2.13 17.08
CA ILE A 178 -18.01 1.27 16.66
C ILE A 178 -18.13 0.83 15.20
N TYR A 179 -19.33 0.72 14.62
CA TYR A 179 -19.48 0.40 13.19
C TYR A 179 -19.22 1.60 12.30
N SER A 180 -19.61 2.80 12.74
CA SER A 180 -19.23 4.05 12.08
C SER A 180 -17.71 4.25 12.11
N ASP A 181 -17.07 3.94 13.26
CA ASP A 181 -15.62 4.03 13.43
C ASP A 181 -14.88 3.00 12.55
N ILE A 182 -15.36 1.74 12.51
CA ILE A 182 -14.81 0.68 11.64
C ILE A 182 -14.93 1.04 10.17
N TRP A 183 -16.08 1.59 9.73
CA TRP A 183 -16.24 2.09 8.37
C TRP A 183 -15.21 3.19 8.07
N GLY A 184 -15.00 4.09 9.04
CA GLY A 184 -14.07 5.21 8.95
C GLY A 184 -12.61 4.82 8.79
N LEU A 185 -12.21 3.65 9.32
CA LEU A 185 -10.83 3.16 9.19
C LEU A 185 -10.42 3.06 7.72
N GLY A 186 -11.22 2.42 6.87
CA GLY A 186 -10.87 2.25 5.46
C GLY A 186 -10.88 3.57 4.69
N ALA A 187 -11.84 4.46 5.01
CA ALA A 187 -11.91 5.80 4.44
C ALA A 187 -10.67 6.64 4.78
N LYS A 188 -10.13 6.51 6.00
CA LYS A 188 -8.86 7.12 6.40
C LYS A 188 -7.68 6.47 5.67
N THR A 189 -7.65 5.14 5.58
CA THR A 189 -6.57 4.40 4.94
C THR A 189 -6.33 4.85 3.51
N VAL A 190 -7.37 4.95 2.68
CA VAL A 190 -7.20 5.32 1.26
C VAL A 190 -6.79 6.79 1.09
N GLN A 191 -7.13 7.68 2.03
CA GLN A 191 -6.60 9.05 2.03
C GLN A 191 -5.11 9.11 2.36
N ALA A 192 -4.57 8.11 3.08
CA ALA A 192 -3.15 8.02 3.41
C ALA A 192 -2.34 7.22 2.37
N ALA A 193 -2.92 6.17 1.81
CA ALA A 193 -2.25 5.26 0.87
C ALA A 193 -2.39 5.68 -0.59
N CYS A 194 -3.35 6.54 -0.94
CA CYS A 194 -3.48 7.10 -2.29
C CYS A 194 -2.81 8.48 -2.38
N VAL A 195 -2.08 8.68 -3.48
CA VAL A 195 -1.21 9.83 -3.71
C VAL A 195 -1.62 10.54 -5.00
N ASP A 196 -1.59 11.87 -4.97
CA ASP A 196 -1.93 12.69 -6.13
C ASP A 196 -0.76 12.72 -7.14
N ASN A 197 -1.05 13.08 -8.39
CA ASN A 197 -0.01 13.29 -9.39
C ASN A 197 1.05 14.30 -8.90
N ALA A 198 2.33 13.98 -9.08
CA ALA A 198 3.48 14.78 -8.68
C ALA A 198 3.51 15.16 -7.17
N SER A 199 2.77 14.43 -6.32
CA SER A 199 2.83 14.64 -4.88
C SER A 199 4.10 14.02 -4.28
N LEU A 200 4.60 12.92 -4.87
CA LEU A 200 5.84 12.28 -4.47
C LEU A 200 6.98 12.80 -5.33
N VAL A 201 8.00 13.34 -4.68
CA VAL A 201 9.18 13.92 -5.34
C VAL A 201 10.31 12.90 -5.42
N SER A 202 11.29 13.20 -6.28
CA SER A 202 12.48 12.34 -6.37
C SER A 202 13.25 12.34 -5.04
N THR A 203 13.81 11.19 -4.71
CA THR A 203 14.74 11.01 -3.59
C THR A 203 16.19 11.34 -3.98
N TRP A 204 16.43 11.71 -5.24
CA TRP A 204 17.73 12.04 -5.81
C TRP A 204 17.74 13.49 -6.33
N GLU A 205 18.83 14.23 -6.11
CA GLU A 205 19.00 15.56 -6.70
C GLU A 205 20.02 15.51 -7.84
N VAL A 206 19.57 15.72 -9.08
CA VAL A 206 20.47 15.76 -10.23
C VAL A 206 21.11 17.15 -10.35
N THR A 207 22.44 17.20 -10.40
CA THR A 207 23.23 18.44 -10.48
C THR A 207 24.23 18.38 -11.63
N ASP A 208 24.92 19.49 -11.89
CA ASP A 208 26.06 19.53 -12.83
C ASP A 208 27.30 18.77 -12.33
N GLN A 209 27.37 18.46 -11.03
CA GLN A 209 28.44 17.68 -10.40
C GLN A 209 28.12 16.17 -10.30
N GLY A 210 26.99 15.72 -10.82
CA GLY A 210 26.47 14.37 -10.64
C GLY A 210 25.16 14.36 -9.85
N VAL A 211 24.77 13.21 -9.32
CA VAL A 211 23.60 13.10 -8.44
C VAL A 211 24.03 13.23 -6.98
N LEU A 212 23.36 14.09 -6.23
CA LEU A 212 23.44 14.15 -4.78
C LEU A 212 22.44 13.15 -4.17
N LEU A 213 22.94 12.30 -3.29
CA LEU A 213 22.20 11.25 -2.62
C LEU A 213 22.22 11.49 -1.11
N HIS A 214 21.05 11.44 -0.49
CA HIS A 214 20.89 11.39 0.96
C HIS A 214 20.66 9.95 1.41
N GLY A 215 20.84 9.68 2.70
CA GLY A 215 20.72 8.34 3.29
C GLY A 215 19.37 7.69 3.01
N GLN A 216 19.36 6.58 2.28
CA GLN A 216 18.16 5.89 1.79
C GLN A 216 18.47 4.44 1.40
N GLU A 217 17.45 3.62 1.22
CA GLU A 217 17.63 2.33 0.55
C GLU A 217 18.18 2.56 -0.87
N PRO A 218 19.31 1.92 -1.26
CA PRO A 218 19.85 2.07 -2.59
C PRO A 218 18.80 1.87 -3.68
N ALA A 219 18.79 2.74 -4.67
CA ALA A 219 17.96 2.58 -5.85
C ALA A 219 18.74 1.84 -6.93
N GLN A 220 18.11 0.84 -7.56
CA GLN A 220 18.76 -0.07 -8.53
C GLN A 220 18.54 0.38 -9.97
N SER A 221 19.58 0.29 -10.80
CA SER A 221 19.42 0.49 -12.25
C SER A 221 18.60 -0.65 -12.86
N ALA A 222 17.59 -0.31 -13.66
CA ALA A 222 16.85 -1.29 -14.45
C ALA A 222 17.70 -1.93 -15.57
N ILE A 223 18.78 -1.29 -16.01
CA ILE A 223 19.57 -1.75 -17.17
C ILE A 223 20.45 -2.95 -16.82
N GLY A 224 20.99 -2.97 -15.61
CA GLY A 224 21.95 -3.99 -15.17
C GLY A 224 21.37 -5.35 -14.80
N VAL A 225 20.05 -5.53 -14.82
CA VAL A 225 19.36 -6.71 -14.22
C VAL A 225 19.91 -8.04 -14.74
N ASN A 226 20.29 -8.11 -16.02
CA ASN A 226 20.80 -9.33 -16.66
C ASN A 226 22.33 -9.36 -16.82
N PHE A 227 23.06 -8.48 -16.12
CA PHE A 227 24.51 -8.45 -16.22
C PHE A 227 25.14 -9.47 -15.27
N SER A 228 26.37 -9.88 -15.58
CA SER A 228 27.15 -10.77 -14.74
C SER A 228 28.65 -10.51 -14.85
N ASN A 229 29.41 -10.89 -13.82
CA ASN A 229 30.87 -10.89 -13.81
C ASN A 229 31.48 -9.57 -14.33
N TYR A 230 30.91 -8.44 -13.92
CA TYR A 230 31.29 -7.12 -14.39
C TYR A 230 32.16 -6.37 -13.36
N THR A 231 32.80 -5.30 -13.83
CA THR A 231 33.40 -4.27 -12.98
C THR A 231 32.60 -3.00 -13.09
N MET A 232 32.18 -2.43 -11.96
CA MET A 232 31.59 -1.10 -11.90
C MET A 232 32.62 -0.10 -11.39
N SER A 233 32.79 1.00 -12.11
CA SER A 233 33.57 2.16 -11.70
C SER A 233 32.67 3.39 -11.56
N PHE A 234 32.89 4.21 -10.53
CA PHE A 234 32.20 5.49 -10.37
C PHE A 234 33.04 6.46 -9.52
N LEU A 235 32.79 7.76 -9.69
CA LEU A 235 33.33 8.79 -8.82
C LEU A 235 32.32 9.15 -7.74
N THR A 236 32.78 9.24 -6.50
CA THR A 236 31.97 9.69 -5.36
C THR A 236 32.66 10.80 -4.58
N LYS A 237 31.87 11.73 -4.05
CA LYS A 237 32.32 12.75 -3.10
C LYS A 237 31.42 12.73 -1.88
N ILE A 238 31.97 12.30 -0.75
CA ILE A 238 31.23 12.26 0.52
C ILE A 238 31.04 13.68 1.02
N VAL A 239 29.79 14.13 1.14
CA VAL A 239 29.44 15.43 1.71
C VAL A 239 29.34 15.33 3.23
N ARG A 240 28.78 14.23 3.73
CA ARG A 240 28.68 13.93 5.16
C ARG A 240 28.65 12.44 5.41
N GLY A 241 29.47 11.98 6.36
CA GLY A 241 29.38 10.65 6.97
C GLY A 241 29.88 9.50 6.08
N GLY A 242 29.35 9.32 4.87
CA GLY A 242 29.74 8.22 3.98
C GLY A 242 29.00 8.18 2.64
N THR A 243 29.23 7.12 1.88
CA THR A 243 28.55 6.79 0.62
C THR A 243 28.24 5.30 0.57
N GLY A 244 27.18 4.89 -0.12
CA GLY A 244 26.75 3.50 -0.21
C GLY A 244 26.38 3.06 -1.62
N TRP A 245 26.70 1.82 -1.97
CA TRP A 245 26.41 1.22 -3.28
C TRP A 245 26.24 -0.30 -3.21
N ARG A 246 25.64 -0.87 -4.26
CA ARG A 246 25.44 -2.31 -4.46
C ARG A 246 26.02 -2.75 -5.80
N VAL A 247 26.45 -4.01 -5.89
CA VAL A 247 26.72 -4.74 -7.15
C VAL A 247 26.18 -6.16 -7.01
N ALA A 248 25.90 -6.83 -8.14
CA ALA A 248 25.26 -8.16 -8.13
C ALA A 248 24.01 -8.18 -7.23
N SER A 249 23.21 -7.13 -7.32
CA SER A 249 21.95 -6.96 -6.58
C SER A 249 20.78 -7.43 -7.44
N SER A 250 19.70 -7.89 -6.80
CA SER A 250 18.40 -7.95 -7.46
C SER A 250 17.90 -6.54 -7.82
N ILE A 251 16.87 -6.44 -8.66
CA ILE A 251 16.16 -5.18 -8.96
C ILE A 251 15.34 -4.68 -7.76
N ILE A 252 14.88 -5.62 -6.92
CA ILE A 252 14.53 -5.35 -5.53
C ILE A 252 15.86 -5.19 -4.79
N PRO A 253 16.06 -4.20 -3.90
CA PRO A 253 17.33 -3.87 -3.25
C PRO A 253 17.86 -4.94 -2.27
N TYR A 254 18.09 -6.15 -2.78
CA TYR A 254 18.57 -7.31 -2.05
C TYR A 254 19.87 -7.81 -2.68
N GLY A 255 20.90 -7.95 -1.85
CA GLY A 255 22.20 -8.46 -2.26
C GLY A 255 23.33 -7.83 -1.45
N PRO A 256 24.57 -7.84 -1.96
CA PRO A 256 25.70 -7.17 -1.33
C PRO A 256 25.46 -5.66 -1.22
N TYR A 257 25.73 -5.11 -0.04
CA TYR A 257 25.67 -3.67 0.23
C TYR A 257 26.98 -3.19 0.85
N PHE A 258 27.58 -2.18 0.24
CA PHE A 258 28.86 -1.62 0.66
C PHE A 258 28.66 -0.16 1.07
N VAL A 259 29.23 0.21 2.22
CA VAL A 259 29.22 1.59 2.74
C VAL A 259 30.65 2.01 3.05
N LEU A 260 31.13 3.05 2.37
CA LEU A 260 32.42 3.69 2.66
C LEU A 260 32.18 4.89 3.57
N THR A 261 32.79 4.87 4.75
CA THR A 261 32.64 5.93 5.76
C THR A 261 33.79 6.93 5.69
N SER A 262 33.48 8.19 6.02
CA SER A 262 34.47 9.27 6.18
C SER A 262 35.21 9.15 7.52
N ASN A 263 36.11 10.08 7.77
CA ASN A 263 36.80 10.27 9.04
C ASN A 263 35.94 10.98 10.11
N TYR A 264 34.68 11.32 9.81
CA TYR A 264 33.76 12.02 10.69
C TYR A 264 34.35 13.31 11.29
N PRO A 265 34.58 14.35 10.47
CA PRO A 265 35.07 15.61 10.99
C PRO A 265 34.03 16.23 11.94
N GLN A 266 34.52 16.88 13.00
CA GLN A 266 33.68 17.41 14.08
C GLN A 266 32.61 18.40 13.60
N ASP A 267 32.91 19.17 12.55
CA ASP A 267 32.05 20.25 12.06
C ASP A 267 30.80 19.76 11.31
N THR A 268 30.81 18.54 10.79
CA THR A 268 29.73 17.97 9.96
C THR A 268 29.07 16.74 10.56
N SER A 269 29.74 16.07 11.50
CA SER A 269 29.28 14.81 12.08
C SER A 269 28.15 15.00 13.08
N PHE A 270 27.21 14.07 13.08
CA PHE A 270 26.13 14.05 14.06
C PHE A 270 26.52 13.29 15.33
N LEU A 271 26.04 13.76 16.48
CA LEU A 271 26.35 13.19 17.79
C LEU A 271 25.83 11.76 17.97
N ASN A 272 24.79 11.39 17.23
CA ASN A 272 24.17 10.06 17.24
C ASN A 272 24.66 9.18 16.08
N THR A 273 25.69 9.57 15.34
CA THR A 273 26.33 8.68 14.35
C THR A 273 26.83 7.40 15.04
N ASP A 274 26.34 6.25 14.60
CA ASP A 274 26.74 4.95 15.13
C ASP A 274 28.12 4.55 14.60
N THR A 275 29.18 4.95 15.31
CA THR A 275 30.55 4.60 14.95
C THR A 275 30.94 3.16 15.27
N GLU A 276 30.07 2.38 15.94
CA GLU A 276 30.29 0.94 16.12
C GLU A 276 29.87 0.18 14.86
N LEU A 277 28.69 0.51 14.31
CA LEU A 277 28.21 -0.03 13.04
C LEU A 277 28.96 0.54 11.83
N LEU A 278 29.27 1.84 11.88
CA LEU A 278 29.92 2.59 10.80
C LEU A 278 31.22 3.25 11.30
N PRO A 279 32.29 2.49 11.56
CA PRO A 279 33.55 3.06 12.07
C PRO A 279 34.17 4.07 11.09
N PRO A 280 34.99 5.03 11.56
CA PRO A 280 35.61 6.03 10.68
C PRO A 280 36.56 5.40 9.66
N SER A 281 36.64 6.00 8.46
CA SER A 281 37.55 5.61 7.36
C SER A 281 37.58 4.09 7.14
N SER A 282 36.39 3.50 7.02
CA SER A 282 36.21 2.06 6.94
C SER A 282 35.30 1.69 5.77
N LEU A 283 35.51 0.50 5.22
CA LEU A 283 34.56 -0.14 4.33
C LEU A 283 33.70 -1.09 5.16
N VAL A 284 32.40 -0.81 5.23
CA VAL A 284 31.39 -1.64 5.89
C VAL A 284 30.66 -2.43 4.82
N THR A 285 30.47 -3.72 5.05
CA THR A 285 29.81 -4.62 4.11
C THR A 285 28.72 -5.40 4.81
N GLY A 286 27.54 -5.45 4.19
CA GLY A 286 26.44 -6.33 4.57
C GLY A 286 25.90 -7.08 3.36
N TYR A 287 24.98 -7.99 3.63
CA TYR A 287 24.27 -8.75 2.59
C TYR A 287 22.77 -8.82 2.91
N GLY A 288 21.93 -8.76 1.88
CA GLY A 288 20.47 -8.76 2.00
C GLY A 288 19.90 -7.36 1.82
N PHE A 289 18.92 -7.01 2.64
CA PHE A 289 18.18 -5.76 2.49
C PHE A 289 18.90 -4.54 3.06
N SER A 290 19.72 -4.65 4.11
CA SER A 290 20.44 -3.49 4.69
C SER A 290 21.62 -3.90 5.57
N LEU A 291 22.15 -2.95 6.36
CA LEU A 291 23.11 -3.23 7.43
C LEU A 291 22.45 -3.52 8.79
N VAL A 292 21.14 -3.30 8.90
CA VAL A 292 20.39 -3.54 10.13
C VAL A 292 19.17 -4.39 9.82
N ASN A 293 18.82 -5.26 10.77
CA ASN A 293 17.68 -6.14 10.62
C ASN A 293 16.36 -5.40 10.85
N GLN A 294 15.38 -5.86 10.09
CA GLN A 294 13.97 -5.59 10.26
C GLN A 294 13.30 -6.96 10.52
N THR A 295 12.23 -7.02 11.33
CA THR A 295 11.62 -8.29 11.81
C THR A 295 11.39 -9.33 10.71
N THR A 296 10.95 -8.91 9.52
CA THR A 296 10.62 -9.81 8.41
C THR A 296 11.58 -9.70 7.22
N LEU A 297 12.30 -8.58 7.11
CA LEU A 297 13.35 -8.35 6.12
C LEU A 297 14.72 -8.43 6.80
N THR A 298 15.20 -9.66 7.02
CA THR A 298 16.49 -9.89 7.66
C THR A 298 17.65 -9.65 6.70
N SER A 299 18.76 -9.22 7.28
CA SER A 299 20.04 -9.05 6.61
C SER A 299 21.07 -9.99 7.24
N GLY A 300 22.07 -10.37 6.45
CA GLY A 300 23.19 -11.18 6.89
C GLY A 300 24.13 -10.41 7.84
N PRO A 301 25.20 -11.07 8.31
CA PRO A 301 26.21 -10.44 9.15
C PRO A 301 26.82 -9.19 8.50
N VAL A 302 27.10 -8.18 9.31
CA VAL A 302 27.83 -6.99 8.89
C VAL A 302 29.30 -7.12 9.27
N THR A 303 30.19 -6.85 8.32
CA THR A 303 31.62 -6.78 8.54
C THR A 303 32.13 -5.36 8.29
N SER A 304 33.17 -4.95 8.99
CA SER A 304 33.82 -3.66 8.79
C SER A 304 35.33 -3.82 8.72
N GLN A 305 35.94 -3.12 7.78
CA GLN A 305 37.39 -3.11 7.60
C GLN A 305 37.90 -1.67 7.63
N THR A 306 38.73 -1.35 8.61
CA THR A 306 39.43 -0.06 8.65
C THR A 306 40.43 0.03 7.52
N LEU A 307 40.44 1.17 6.83
CA LEU A 307 41.29 1.39 5.68
C LEU A 307 42.65 1.95 6.09
N ASN A 308 43.69 1.57 5.35
CA ASN A 308 45.03 2.16 5.46
C ASN A 308 45.14 3.54 4.77
N MET A 309 44.02 4.27 4.73
CA MET A 309 43.93 5.62 4.18
C MET A 309 42.80 6.37 4.88
N THR A 310 42.98 7.67 5.09
CA THR A 310 41.92 8.52 5.62
C THR A 310 40.96 8.90 4.50
N ILE A 311 39.67 8.67 4.72
CA ILE A 311 38.61 9.09 3.83
C ILE A 311 38.08 10.42 4.35
N ASN A 312 38.33 11.51 3.64
CA ASN A 312 37.90 12.85 4.03
C ASN A 312 36.59 13.20 3.31
N GLU A 313 35.76 14.01 3.96
CA GLU A 313 34.63 14.66 3.31
C GLU A 313 35.10 15.72 2.29
N ASP A 314 34.24 16.05 1.33
CA ASP A 314 34.47 16.99 0.23
C ASP A 314 35.70 16.68 -0.65
N GLN A 315 36.05 15.39 -0.78
CA GLN A 315 37.07 14.90 -1.69
C GLN A 315 36.48 13.85 -2.64
N TRP A 316 36.92 13.88 -3.91
CA TRP A 316 36.52 12.88 -4.90
C TRP A 316 37.35 11.60 -4.76
N TYR A 317 36.67 10.47 -4.77
CA TYR A 317 37.24 9.13 -4.77
C TYR A 317 36.71 8.34 -5.96
N GLU A 318 37.62 7.69 -6.68
CA GLU A 318 37.27 6.71 -7.71
C GLU A 318 37.11 5.34 -7.04
N ILE A 319 35.90 4.78 -7.13
CA ILE A 319 35.58 3.47 -6.59
C ILE A 319 35.45 2.49 -7.74
N ASN A 320 36.20 1.39 -7.67
CA ASN A 320 36.07 0.26 -8.59
C ASN A 320 35.65 -0.98 -7.80
N THR A 321 34.52 -1.60 -8.17
CA THR A 321 34.07 -2.88 -7.61
C THR A 321 34.04 -3.94 -8.72
N THR A 322 34.94 -4.91 -8.65
CA THR A 322 35.05 -6.01 -9.61
C THR A 322 34.46 -7.28 -9.02
N ILE A 323 33.46 -7.85 -9.71
CA ILE A 323 32.95 -9.20 -9.45
C ILE A 323 33.98 -10.19 -10.01
N SER A 324 34.57 -11.02 -9.15
CA SER A 324 35.66 -11.94 -9.50
C SER A 324 35.38 -13.34 -8.98
N SER A 325 36.06 -14.37 -9.49
CA SER A 325 35.76 -15.77 -9.13
C SER A 325 35.83 -16.13 -7.63
N ASN A 326 36.38 -15.25 -6.79
CA ASN A 326 36.53 -15.47 -5.34
C ASN A 326 35.91 -14.37 -4.48
N GLY A 327 35.06 -13.49 -5.05
CA GLY A 327 34.40 -12.43 -4.30
C GLY A 327 34.39 -11.07 -5.01
N TYR A 328 34.01 -10.04 -4.26
CA TYR A 328 33.95 -8.65 -4.69
C TYR A 328 35.25 -7.93 -4.32
N LYS A 329 35.99 -7.43 -5.32
CA LYS A 329 37.23 -6.67 -5.12
C LYS A 329 36.94 -5.19 -5.20
N ILE A 330 37.19 -4.47 -4.10
CA ILE A 330 36.96 -3.03 -4.00
C ILE A 330 38.31 -2.31 -4.03
N SER A 331 38.46 -1.39 -4.97
CA SER A 331 39.61 -0.48 -5.05
C SER A 331 39.15 0.98 -4.93
N ILE A 332 39.96 1.78 -4.23
CA ILE A 332 39.77 3.23 -4.08
C ILE A 332 40.98 3.94 -4.69
N ASN A 333 40.76 4.85 -5.64
CA ASN A 333 41.81 5.56 -6.38
C ASN A 333 42.90 4.60 -6.92
N GLY A 334 42.45 3.47 -7.50
CA GLY A 334 43.32 2.42 -8.03
C GLY A 334 44.01 1.51 -7.00
N THR A 335 43.84 1.76 -5.70
CA THR A 335 44.41 0.91 -4.64
C THR A 335 43.39 -0.12 -4.16
N LEU A 336 43.71 -1.41 -4.24
CA LEU A 336 42.86 -2.47 -3.68
C LEU A 336 42.77 -2.33 -2.16
N VAL A 337 41.56 -2.13 -1.63
CA VAL A 337 41.33 -1.96 -0.19
C VAL A 337 40.69 -3.18 0.47
N ALA A 338 39.86 -3.92 -0.26
CA ALA A 338 39.15 -5.08 0.27
C ALA A 338 38.90 -6.15 -0.81
N THR A 339 38.78 -7.39 -0.37
CA THR A 339 38.22 -8.51 -1.15
C THR A 339 37.22 -9.21 -0.26
N ILE A 340 35.94 -9.05 -0.56
CA ILE A 340 34.84 -9.63 0.22
C ILE A 340 34.51 -10.99 -0.38
N SER A 341 34.66 -12.06 0.42
CA SER A 341 34.43 -13.43 -0.06
C SER A 341 32.95 -13.66 -0.35
N TYR A 342 32.67 -14.55 -1.31
CA TYR A 342 31.31 -15.03 -1.52
C TYR A 342 30.80 -15.80 -0.31
N ASP A 343 31.62 -16.60 0.37
CA ASP A 343 31.19 -17.36 1.57
C ASP A 343 30.65 -16.44 2.69
N GLU A 344 31.18 -15.22 2.80
CA GLU A 344 30.72 -14.21 3.77
C GLU A 344 29.35 -13.62 3.37
N ALA A 345 28.99 -13.69 2.08
CA ALA A 345 27.75 -13.19 1.49
C ALA A 345 26.70 -14.31 1.20
N GLU A 346 27.13 -15.54 0.94
CA GLU A 346 26.34 -16.63 0.32
C GLU A 346 25.59 -17.53 1.32
N THR A 347 25.69 -17.29 2.63
CA THR A 347 24.94 -18.09 3.63
C THR A 347 23.50 -17.62 3.84
N TRP A 348 23.11 -16.49 3.23
CA TRP A 348 21.79 -15.87 3.36
C TRP A 348 21.12 -15.53 2.01
N PRO A 349 21.03 -16.43 1.01
CA PRO A 349 20.34 -16.12 -0.22
C PRO A 349 18.82 -16.25 -0.03
N SER A 350 18.07 -15.18 -0.34
CA SER A 350 16.64 -15.29 -0.60
C SER A 350 16.43 -15.72 -2.04
N ALA A 351 15.92 -16.94 -2.25
CA ALA A 351 15.54 -17.41 -3.59
C ALA A 351 14.41 -16.56 -4.22
N LEU A 352 13.63 -15.86 -3.38
CA LEU A 352 12.53 -15.03 -3.82
C LEU A 352 13.00 -13.62 -4.20
N PHE A 353 13.77 -12.96 -3.33
CA PHE A 353 14.11 -11.54 -3.51
C PHE A 353 15.51 -11.30 -4.05
N GLY A 354 16.40 -12.28 -3.94
CA GLY A 354 17.79 -12.15 -4.32
C GLY A 354 18.07 -12.30 -5.81
N PRO A 355 19.30 -11.96 -6.24
CA PRO A 355 19.75 -12.18 -7.60
C PRO A 355 19.84 -13.69 -7.92
N PRO A 356 19.90 -14.07 -9.21
CA PRO A 356 20.04 -15.47 -9.61
C PRO A 356 21.31 -16.16 -9.06
N SER A 357 22.38 -15.39 -8.87
CA SER A 357 23.64 -15.86 -8.26
C SER A 357 24.44 -14.68 -7.70
N ALA A 358 25.51 -14.96 -6.95
CA ALA A 358 26.41 -13.96 -6.39
C ALA A 358 27.25 -13.18 -7.44
N VAL A 359 27.15 -13.55 -8.72
CA VAL A 359 27.87 -12.88 -9.81
C VAL A 359 26.94 -12.18 -10.79
N GLU A 360 25.63 -12.32 -10.61
CA GLU A 360 24.59 -11.81 -11.49
C GLU A 360 23.79 -10.70 -10.82
N GLY A 361 23.19 -9.85 -11.64
CA GLY A 361 22.29 -8.80 -11.19
C GLY A 361 22.82 -7.40 -11.48
N THR A 362 22.10 -6.42 -10.96
CA THR A 362 22.31 -5.00 -11.22
C THR A 362 23.15 -4.34 -10.11
N TRP A 363 23.32 -3.03 -10.23
CA TRP A 363 23.93 -2.16 -9.23
C TRP A 363 22.93 -1.11 -8.74
N GLY A 364 23.27 -0.44 -7.65
CA GLY A 364 22.47 0.65 -7.12
C GLY A 364 23.24 1.57 -6.19
N PHE A 365 22.69 2.74 -5.92
CA PHE A 365 23.31 3.76 -5.08
C PHE A 365 22.35 4.28 -4.02
N GLY A 366 22.87 4.47 -2.81
CA GLY A 366 22.16 4.99 -1.66
C GLY A 366 23.08 4.97 -0.45
N PRO A 367 23.46 6.12 0.11
CA PRO A 367 24.18 6.18 1.38
C PRO A 367 23.37 5.58 2.53
N PHE A 368 24.04 5.22 3.63
CA PHE A 368 23.33 4.80 4.85
C PHE A 368 22.67 6.00 5.55
N GLN A 369 21.88 5.75 6.58
CA GLN A 369 21.21 6.77 7.39
C GLN A 369 22.08 8.00 7.69
N ASP A 370 21.50 9.19 7.50
CA ASP A 370 22.10 10.51 7.75
C ASP A 370 23.37 10.82 6.95
N GLN A 371 23.83 9.93 6.07
CA GLN A 371 24.95 10.18 5.17
C GLN A 371 24.50 10.92 3.91
N VAL A 372 25.43 11.64 3.28
CA VAL A 372 25.19 12.38 2.03
C VAL A 372 26.40 12.28 1.13
N ALA A 373 26.21 11.94 -0.14
CA ALA A 373 27.30 11.85 -1.11
C ALA A 373 26.86 12.16 -2.54
N TYR A 374 27.78 12.68 -3.34
CA TYR A 374 27.63 12.74 -4.80
C TYR A 374 28.07 11.44 -5.45
N VAL A 375 27.43 11.08 -6.56
CA VAL A 375 27.86 10.01 -7.48
C VAL A 375 27.84 10.54 -8.91
N LYS A 376 28.91 10.26 -9.68
CA LYS A 376 28.99 10.59 -11.11
C LYS A 376 29.88 9.63 -11.90
N ASP A 377 29.84 9.79 -13.22
CA ASP A 377 30.73 9.10 -14.16
C ASP A 377 30.72 7.57 -13.96
N VAL A 378 29.51 7.00 -13.88
CA VAL A 378 29.28 5.58 -13.64
C VAL A 378 29.54 4.79 -14.92
N SER A 379 30.43 3.81 -14.84
CA SER A 379 30.81 2.95 -15.96
C SER A 379 30.79 1.48 -15.54
N VAL A 380 30.25 0.61 -16.40
CA VAL A 380 30.21 -0.84 -16.18
C VAL A 380 30.89 -1.55 -17.33
N PHE A 381 31.83 -2.43 -17.00
CA PHE A 381 32.63 -3.19 -17.95
C PHE A 381 32.42 -4.68 -17.77
N ALA A 382 32.22 -5.40 -18.87
CA ALA A 382 32.28 -6.85 -18.88
C ALA A 382 33.69 -7.34 -18.49
N SER A 383 33.80 -8.61 -18.09
CA SER A 383 35.08 -9.25 -17.74
C SER A 383 36.15 -9.18 -18.84
N ASN A 384 35.75 -9.04 -20.11
CA ASN A 384 36.65 -8.88 -21.26
C ASN A 384 37.03 -7.42 -21.56
N GLY A 385 36.59 -6.46 -20.74
CA GLY A 385 36.83 -5.02 -20.90
C GLY A 385 35.82 -4.29 -21.80
N THR A 386 34.81 -4.97 -22.33
CA THR A 386 33.74 -4.32 -23.13
C THR A 386 32.92 -3.39 -22.24
N ILE A 387 32.70 -2.16 -22.69
CA ILE A 387 31.81 -1.22 -22.02
C ILE A 387 30.36 -1.70 -22.19
N LEU A 388 29.69 -1.96 -21.07
CA LEU A 388 28.28 -2.36 -21.01
C LEU A 388 27.36 -1.17 -20.71
N TYR A 389 27.85 -0.19 -19.94
CA TYR A 389 27.09 1.00 -19.55
C TYR A 389 28.06 2.14 -19.25
N GLU A 390 27.70 3.36 -19.64
CA GLU A 390 28.37 4.61 -19.23
C GLU A 390 27.31 5.70 -19.05
N ASN A 391 27.35 6.41 -17.92
CA ASN A 391 26.47 7.54 -17.66
C ASN A 391 27.16 8.58 -16.77
N PRO A 392 27.18 9.88 -17.14
CA PRO A 392 27.76 10.93 -16.31
C PRO A 392 26.96 11.20 -15.03
N MET A 393 25.71 10.75 -14.94
CA MET A 393 24.78 10.98 -13.83
C MET A 393 24.39 12.46 -13.64
N THR A 394 24.30 13.22 -14.73
CA THR A 394 23.96 14.66 -14.72
C THR A 394 22.67 15.01 -15.45
N SER A 395 21.96 13.99 -15.99
CA SER A 395 20.69 14.14 -16.71
C SER A 395 19.55 13.58 -15.87
N THR A 396 18.39 14.24 -15.86
CA THR A 396 17.18 13.78 -15.15
C THR A 396 16.62 12.46 -15.67
N SER A 397 17.03 12.01 -16.87
CA SER A 397 16.64 10.69 -17.42
C SER A 397 17.04 9.52 -16.52
N ILE A 398 18.06 9.68 -15.67
CA ILE A 398 18.48 8.64 -14.72
C ILE A 398 17.41 8.36 -13.66
N LEU A 399 16.53 9.32 -13.35
CA LEU A 399 15.57 9.14 -12.27
C LEU A 399 14.58 7.99 -12.58
N GLU A 400 14.15 7.88 -13.83
CA GLU A 400 13.27 6.79 -14.28
C GLU A 400 13.99 5.45 -14.35
N GLU A 401 15.27 5.44 -14.75
CA GLU A 401 16.11 4.24 -14.81
C GLU A 401 16.22 3.58 -13.42
N TYR A 402 16.54 4.40 -12.41
CA TYR A 402 16.73 3.96 -11.03
C TYR A 402 15.42 3.84 -10.25
N GLY A 403 14.28 4.17 -10.85
CA GLY A 403 12.97 4.01 -10.19
C GLY A 403 12.70 5.06 -9.11
N VAL A 404 13.32 6.23 -9.22
CA VAL A 404 13.25 7.35 -8.25
C VAL A 404 12.70 8.63 -8.89
N ALA A 405 12.03 8.53 -10.04
CA ALA A 405 11.34 9.67 -10.64
C ALA A 405 10.10 10.08 -9.82
N PRO A 406 9.69 11.36 -9.85
CA PRO A 406 8.40 11.76 -9.33
C PRO A 406 7.26 10.98 -9.98
N ASN A 407 6.21 10.66 -9.21
CA ASN A 407 5.06 9.95 -9.75
C ASN A 407 4.31 10.81 -10.78
N GLN A 408 3.97 10.23 -11.93
CA GLN A 408 3.32 10.93 -13.04
C GLN A 408 1.79 10.75 -13.07
N LEU A 409 1.28 9.81 -12.27
CA LEU A 409 -0.14 9.49 -12.17
C LEU A 409 -0.58 9.57 -10.71
N PRO A 410 -1.86 9.92 -10.46
CA PRO A 410 -2.50 9.65 -9.19
C PRO A 410 -2.59 8.13 -8.99
N LEU A 411 -2.13 7.60 -7.86
CA LEU A 411 -2.01 6.16 -7.62
C LEU A 411 -2.49 5.80 -6.22
N CYS A 412 -2.85 4.53 -6.02
CA CYS A 412 -3.04 3.97 -4.69
C CYS A 412 -2.02 2.87 -4.41
N LEU A 413 -1.45 2.90 -3.21
CA LEU A 413 -0.42 1.99 -2.74
C LEU A 413 -1.01 0.99 -1.75
N ASP A 414 -0.24 -0.04 -1.45
CA ASP A 414 -0.55 -1.01 -0.40
C ASP A 414 -0.49 -0.39 1.00
N GLY A 415 0.36 0.61 1.24
CA GLY A 415 0.45 1.26 2.53
C GLY A 415 1.00 2.67 2.45
N SER A 416 0.64 3.50 3.43
CA SER A 416 1.20 4.85 3.57
C SER A 416 2.65 4.82 4.06
N LYS A 417 3.00 3.86 4.93
CA LYS A 417 4.29 3.82 5.64
C LYS A 417 5.40 3.11 4.87
N ARG A 418 5.21 1.83 4.55
CA ARG A 418 6.24 0.93 4.02
C ARG A 418 5.77 0.26 2.73
N ASP A 419 6.68 -0.42 2.04
CA ASP A 419 6.58 -0.92 0.67
C ASP A 419 6.30 0.23 -0.31
N ARG A 420 5.13 0.85 -0.19
CA ARG A 420 4.70 2.03 -0.95
C ARG A 420 4.77 1.72 -2.44
N VAL A 421 4.23 0.57 -2.84
CA VAL A 421 4.16 0.13 -4.23
C VAL A 421 2.72 -0.19 -4.61
N VAL A 422 2.44 -0.25 -5.91
CA VAL A 422 1.12 -0.63 -6.40
C VAL A 422 1.02 -2.15 -6.39
N TRP A 423 0.41 -2.72 -5.35
CA TRP A 423 0.13 -4.16 -5.27
C TRP A 423 -1.26 -4.48 -5.83
N LEU A 424 -1.32 -5.34 -6.85
CA LEU A 424 -2.57 -5.68 -7.53
C LEU A 424 -3.59 -6.42 -6.66
N GLY A 425 -3.11 -7.25 -5.72
CA GLY A 425 -3.97 -7.99 -4.81
C GLY A 425 -4.72 -7.07 -3.84
N ASP A 426 -4.10 -5.97 -3.44
CA ASP A 426 -4.66 -4.94 -2.56
C ASP A 426 -5.67 -4.07 -3.28
N PHE A 427 -5.48 -3.88 -4.60
CA PHE A 427 -6.29 -2.99 -5.42
C PHE A 427 -7.78 -3.37 -5.41
N VAL A 428 -8.12 -4.66 -5.25
CA VAL A 428 -9.52 -5.12 -5.20
C VAL A 428 -10.30 -4.56 -4.00
N HIS A 429 -9.65 -4.39 -2.85
CA HIS A 429 -10.26 -3.70 -1.70
C HIS A 429 -10.14 -2.18 -1.88
N THR A 430 -8.96 -1.72 -2.30
CA THR A 430 -8.66 -0.29 -2.48
C THR A 430 -9.66 0.40 -3.39
N ALA A 431 -9.93 -0.15 -4.58
CA ALA A 431 -10.84 0.42 -5.55
C ALA A 431 -12.26 0.54 -4.98
N ARG A 432 -12.74 -0.49 -4.29
CA ARG A 432 -14.08 -0.49 -3.68
C ARG A 432 -14.18 0.50 -2.53
N THR A 433 -13.14 0.61 -1.70
CA THR A 433 -13.08 1.55 -0.59
C THR A 433 -13.00 3.00 -1.05
N VAL A 434 -12.19 3.31 -2.07
CA VAL A 434 -12.16 4.65 -2.68
C VAL A 434 -13.53 5.02 -3.23
N LEU A 435 -14.19 4.14 -3.97
CA LEU A 435 -15.51 4.41 -4.55
C LEU A 435 -16.61 4.55 -3.49
N ALA A 436 -16.50 3.83 -2.36
CA ALA A 436 -17.41 3.95 -1.23
C ALA A 436 -17.20 5.24 -0.40
N SER A 437 -15.97 5.75 -0.33
CA SER A 437 -15.61 6.85 0.58
C SER A 437 -15.20 8.15 -0.13
N THR A 438 -13.94 8.28 -0.54
CA THR A 438 -13.39 9.53 -1.09
C THR A 438 -13.91 9.84 -2.49
N ASN A 439 -14.43 8.84 -3.20
CA ASN A 439 -14.86 8.88 -4.60
C ASN A 439 -13.81 9.52 -5.54
N ARG A 440 -12.53 9.38 -5.22
CA ARG A 440 -11.41 9.84 -6.07
C ARG A 440 -11.18 8.87 -7.21
N THR A 441 -12.08 8.88 -8.19
CA THR A 441 -12.02 8.00 -9.36
C THR A 441 -10.73 8.18 -10.17
N ASP A 442 -10.11 9.35 -10.08
CA ASP A 442 -8.81 9.63 -10.70
C ASP A 442 -7.68 8.78 -10.11
N HIS A 443 -7.64 8.51 -8.79
CA HIS A 443 -6.65 7.57 -8.22
C HIS A 443 -6.84 6.16 -8.76
N ILE A 444 -8.08 5.73 -8.97
CA ILE A 444 -8.40 4.39 -9.43
C ILE A 444 -8.10 4.20 -10.92
N PHE A 445 -8.50 5.16 -11.75
CA PHE A 445 -8.17 5.12 -13.18
C PHE A 445 -6.67 5.31 -13.40
N GLY A 446 -5.98 6.12 -12.59
CA GLY A 446 -4.53 6.23 -12.65
C GLY A 446 -3.80 4.91 -12.35
N VAL A 447 -4.31 4.08 -11.43
CA VAL A 447 -3.78 2.72 -11.22
C VAL A 447 -4.04 1.83 -12.45
N VAL A 448 -5.23 1.87 -13.05
CA VAL A 448 -5.54 1.09 -14.27
C VAL A 448 -4.62 1.48 -15.43
N ASP A 449 -4.43 2.78 -15.65
CA ASP A 449 -3.54 3.32 -16.68
C ASP A 449 -2.09 2.87 -16.44
N PHE A 450 -1.64 2.94 -15.19
CA PHE A 450 -0.30 2.53 -14.77
C PHE A 450 -0.06 1.04 -15.01
N GLU A 451 -0.95 0.19 -14.53
CA GLU A 451 -0.84 -1.27 -14.67
C GLU A 451 -0.83 -1.71 -16.14
N PHE A 452 -1.74 -1.17 -16.96
CA PHE A 452 -1.76 -1.51 -18.38
C PHE A 452 -0.61 -0.91 -19.18
N ALA A 453 -0.03 0.22 -18.76
CA ALA A 453 1.21 0.71 -19.37
C ALA A 453 2.37 -0.27 -19.19
N PHE A 454 2.40 -0.99 -18.06
CA PHE A 454 3.40 -2.01 -17.77
C PHE A 454 3.01 -3.43 -18.23
N GLN A 455 1.84 -3.65 -18.83
CA GLN A 455 1.44 -4.96 -19.33
C GLN A 455 2.49 -5.51 -20.32
N ILE A 456 2.85 -6.78 -20.16
CA ILE A 456 3.81 -7.43 -21.06
C ILE A 456 3.08 -7.85 -22.34
N ASP A 457 3.59 -7.40 -23.48
CA ASP A 457 2.89 -7.52 -24.77
C ASP A 457 3.09 -8.88 -25.46
N SER A 458 4.17 -9.61 -25.15
CA SER A 458 4.55 -10.85 -25.85
C SER A 458 5.47 -11.75 -25.01
N GLY A 459 5.68 -12.99 -25.47
CA GLY A 459 6.53 -13.96 -24.79
C GLY A 459 5.79 -14.71 -23.67
N THR A 460 6.55 -15.36 -22.79
CA THR A 460 5.98 -16.17 -21.68
C THR A 460 5.22 -15.35 -20.65
N GLY A 461 5.47 -14.03 -20.58
CA GLY A 461 4.75 -13.12 -19.71
C GLY A 461 3.60 -12.38 -20.38
N ALA A 462 3.28 -12.66 -21.65
CA ALA A 462 2.24 -11.92 -22.38
C ALA A 462 0.92 -11.85 -21.61
N GLY A 463 0.35 -10.65 -21.48
CA GLY A 463 -0.90 -10.39 -20.79
C GLY A 463 -0.78 -10.06 -19.30
N TYR A 464 0.29 -10.49 -18.64
CA TYR A 464 0.52 -10.16 -17.24
C TYR A 464 0.81 -8.67 -17.05
N THR A 465 0.29 -8.09 -15.98
CA THR A 465 0.70 -6.79 -15.44
C THR A 465 1.57 -6.99 -14.20
N PRO A 466 2.40 -6.01 -13.79
CA PRO A 466 3.25 -6.16 -12.62
C PRO A 466 2.46 -6.44 -11.34
N THR A 467 2.90 -7.41 -10.54
CA THR A 467 2.28 -7.67 -9.24
C THR A 467 2.51 -6.53 -8.23
N SER A 468 3.67 -5.87 -8.32
CA SER A 468 4.14 -4.80 -7.43
C SER A 468 4.94 -3.74 -8.20
N ALA A 469 4.25 -2.85 -8.93
CA ALA A 469 4.94 -1.83 -9.71
C ALA A 469 5.43 -0.65 -8.84
N PRO A 470 6.72 -0.25 -8.93
CA PRO A 470 7.27 0.88 -8.20
C PRO A 470 6.95 2.21 -8.89
N MET A 471 6.45 3.18 -8.11
CA MET A 471 5.92 4.47 -8.59
C MET A 471 6.89 5.33 -9.40
N GLY A 472 8.19 5.25 -9.12
CA GLY A 472 9.20 6.08 -9.77
C GLY A 472 9.81 5.47 -11.03
N SER A 473 9.27 4.34 -11.51
CA SER A 473 9.79 3.64 -12.69
C SER A 473 9.00 3.96 -13.95
N SER A 474 9.71 3.98 -15.08
CA SER A 474 9.09 4.15 -16.40
C SER A 474 8.69 2.82 -17.04
N PRO A 475 7.52 2.74 -17.70
CA PRO A 475 7.11 1.58 -18.49
C PRO A 475 8.11 1.20 -19.59
N SER A 476 9.00 2.11 -20.02
CA SER A 476 10.06 1.80 -20.97
C SER A 476 11.01 0.71 -20.48
N TYR A 477 11.09 0.49 -19.17
CA TYR A 477 11.92 -0.54 -18.54
C TYR A 477 11.14 -1.81 -18.17
N LYS A 478 9.86 -1.95 -18.56
CA LYS A 478 9.00 -3.07 -18.12
C LYS A 478 9.59 -4.45 -18.43
N THR A 479 10.20 -4.63 -19.61
CA THR A 479 10.82 -5.92 -20.00
C THR A 479 12.11 -6.24 -19.23
N LEU A 480 12.75 -5.23 -18.64
CA LEU A 480 13.97 -5.40 -17.83
C LEU A 480 13.66 -5.57 -16.35
N ARG A 481 12.62 -4.88 -15.86
CA ARG A 481 12.17 -4.97 -14.46
C ARG A 481 11.34 -6.22 -14.18
N TYR A 482 10.61 -6.71 -15.18
CA TYR A 482 9.79 -7.92 -15.08
C TYR A 482 10.19 -8.95 -16.16
N PRO A 483 11.47 -9.40 -16.18
CA PRO A 483 11.97 -10.31 -17.22
C PRO A 483 11.50 -11.76 -17.02
N VAL A 484 11.26 -12.15 -15.76
CA VAL A 484 10.62 -13.40 -15.34
C VAL A 484 9.53 -12.98 -14.35
N ASN A 485 8.28 -13.28 -14.66
CA ASN A 485 7.16 -12.78 -13.86
C ASN A 485 7.29 -13.22 -12.40
N TYR A 486 7.39 -12.26 -11.47
CA TYR A 486 6.98 -12.44 -10.08
C TYR A 486 5.45 -12.54 -10.02
N ALA A 487 4.88 -13.49 -10.76
CA ALA A 487 3.45 -13.66 -10.90
C ALA A 487 2.94 -14.36 -9.65
N ILE A 488 2.24 -13.59 -8.84
CA ILE A 488 1.21 -14.12 -7.97
C ILE A 488 -0.04 -14.18 -8.86
N ASP A 489 -0.37 -15.36 -9.37
CA ASP A 489 -1.35 -15.51 -10.45
C ASP A 489 -2.74 -15.02 -10.01
N ASP A 490 -3.14 -15.20 -8.76
CA ASP A 490 -4.43 -14.69 -8.26
C ASP A 490 -4.46 -13.17 -8.08
N TYR A 491 -3.32 -12.46 -8.06
CA TYR A 491 -3.31 -10.98 -8.09
C TYR A 491 -3.75 -10.46 -9.46
N GLN A 492 -3.40 -11.18 -10.52
CA GLN A 492 -3.90 -10.91 -11.87
C GLN A 492 -5.42 -11.13 -11.94
N ILE A 493 -5.92 -12.18 -11.29
CA ILE A 493 -7.36 -12.46 -11.20
C ILE A 493 -8.08 -11.40 -10.35
N PHE A 494 -7.49 -10.94 -9.24
CA PHE A 494 -8.02 -9.82 -8.45
C PHE A 494 -8.08 -8.51 -9.26
N PHE A 495 -7.12 -8.26 -10.14
CA PHE A 495 -7.19 -7.13 -11.06
C PHE A 495 -8.37 -7.29 -12.05
N MET A 496 -8.58 -8.50 -12.60
CA MET A 496 -9.76 -8.79 -13.42
C MET A 496 -11.09 -8.57 -12.67
N VAL A 497 -11.17 -8.96 -11.38
CA VAL A 497 -12.33 -8.65 -10.51
C VAL A 497 -12.51 -7.14 -10.38
N SER A 498 -11.42 -6.42 -10.10
CA SER A 498 -11.44 -4.96 -9.92
C SER A 498 -11.95 -4.25 -11.18
N LEU A 499 -11.51 -4.68 -12.37
CA LEU A 499 -12.01 -4.17 -13.65
C LEU A 499 -13.52 -4.38 -13.81
N GLY A 500 -14.02 -5.57 -13.48
CA GLY A 500 -15.46 -5.85 -13.50
C GLY A 500 -16.26 -5.00 -12.50
N ASP A 501 -15.77 -4.89 -11.26
CA ASP A 501 -16.35 -4.06 -10.21
C ASP A 501 -16.39 -2.57 -10.61
N LEU A 502 -15.33 -2.07 -11.25
CA LEU A 502 -15.26 -0.69 -11.75
C LEU A 502 -16.35 -0.39 -12.78
N TYR A 503 -16.58 -1.30 -13.72
CA TYR A 503 -17.67 -1.11 -14.68
C TYR A 503 -19.03 -1.10 -13.97
N ARG A 504 -19.26 -2.05 -13.04
CA ARG A 504 -20.53 -2.11 -12.29
C ARG A 504 -20.79 -0.80 -11.55
N THR A 505 -19.80 -0.27 -10.84
CA THR A 505 -19.98 0.92 -10.00
C THR A 505 -20.04 2.21 -10.80
N THR A 506 -19.19 2.37 -11.82
CA THR A 506 -19.04 3.66 -12.54
C THR A 506 -19.87 3.72 -13.83
N GLY A 507 -20.21 2.58 -14.43
CA GLY A 507 -20.79 2.53 -15.77
C GLY A 507 -19.89 3.09 -16.87
N ASN A 508 -18.59 3.30 -16.60
CA ASN A 508 -17.66 3.93 -17.52
C ASN A 508 -17.25 2.97 -18.66
N LEU A 509 -18.12 2.85 -19.67
CA LEU A 509 -17.88 1.98 -20.82
C LEU A 509 -16.70 2.46 -21.69
N ASP A 510 -16.37 3.75 -21.67
CA ASP A 510 -15.29 4.30 -22.50
C ASP A 510 -13.91 3.84 -22.03
N LEU A 511 -13.67 3.79 -20.71
CA LEU A 511 -12.48 3.16 -20.13
C LEU A 511 -12.31 1.72 -20.62
N PHE A 512 -13.39 0.94 -20.62
CA PHE A 512 -13.33 -0.44 -21.09
C PHE A 512 -13.12 -0.54 -22.59
N LYS A 513 -13.67 0.37 -23.41
CA LYS A 513 -13.35 0.38 -24.85
C LYS A 513 -11.85 0.58 -25.10
N GLU A 514 -11.20 1.42 -24.30
CA GLU A 514 -9.77 1.69 -24.40
C GLU A 514 -8.93 0.47 -24.02
N TYR A 515 -9.23 -0.17 -22.89
CA TYR A 515 -8.42 -1.25 -22.34
C TYR A 515 -8.94 -2.67 -22.63
N TRP A 516 -10.01 -2.85 -23.41
CA TRP A 516 -10.63 -4.17 -23.61
C TRP A 516 -9.67 -5.21 -24.19
N ASN A 517 -8.79 -4.81 -25.10
CA ASN A 517 -7.83 -5.74 -25.70
C ASN A 517 -6.79 -6.20 -24.67
N GLN A 518 -6.30 -5.29 -23.84
CA GLN A 518 -5.38 -5.58 -22.74
C GLN A 518 -6.05 -6.47 -21.68
N THR A 519 -7.30 -6.19 -21.32
CA THR A 519 -8.12 -7.03 -20.44
C THR A 519 -8.30 -8.44 -21.02
N LYS A 520 -8.56 -8.56 -22.33
CA LYS A 520 -8.66 -9.86 -23.00
C LYS A 520 -7.32 -10.60 -22.99
N LEU A 521 -6.22 -9.90 -23.22
CA LEU A 521 -4.88 -10.51 -23.18
C LEU A 521 -4.56 -11.05 -21.79
N LEU A 522 -4.81 -10.27 -20.74
CA LEU A 522 -4.70 -10.70 -19.34
C LEU A 522 -5.58 -11.91 -19.03
N SER A 523 -6.86 -11.84 -19.42
CA SER A 523 -7.79 -12.96 -19.21
C SER A 523 -7.37 -14.22 -19.94
N SER A 524 -6.77 -14.10 -21.13
CA SER A 524 -6.28 -15.24 -21.89
C SER A 524 -5.12 -15.91 -21.16
N ALA A 525 -4.18 -15.12 -20.64
CA ALA A 525 -3.08 -15.63 -19.84
C ALA A 525 -3.59 -16.40 -18.59
N MET A 526 -4.63 -15.90 -17.93
CA MET A 526 -5.23 -16.58 -16.78
C MET A 526 -6.05 -17.81 -17.17
N LEU A 527 -6.73 -17.81 -18.32
CA LEU A 527 -7.44 -19.00 -18.82
C LEU A 527 -6.46 -20.12 -19.21
N ASP A 528 -5.27 -19.79 -19.67
CA ASP A 528 -4.20 -20.76 -19.97
C ASP A 528 -3.64 -21.43 -18.70
N LYS A 529 -3.89 -20.86 -17.51
CA LYS A 529 -3.55 -21.44 -16.20
C LYS A 529 -4.56 -22.48 -15.70
N ILE A 530 -5.64 -22.74 -16.44
CA ILE A 530 -6.57 -23.83 -16.11
C ILE A 530 -5.89 -25.16 -16.42
N ASP A 531 -5.79 -26.02 -15.42
CA ASP A 531 -5.29 -27.38 -15.62
C ASP A 531 -6.24 -28.17 -16.53
N PRO A 532 -5.78 -28.65 -17.70
CA PRO A 532 -6.63 -29.35 -18.66
C PRO A 532 -7.12 -30.72 -18.16
N ILE A 533 -6.53 -31.27 -17.09
CA ILE A 533 -6.93 -32.57 -16.52
C ILE A 533 -8.09 -32.37 -15.54
N THR A 534 -7.97 -31.41 -14.63
CA THR A 534 -8.94 -31.20 -13.54
C THR A 534 -10.00 -30.15 -13.87
N GLY A 535 -9.71 -29.21 -14.78
CA GLY A 535 -10.56 -28.05 -15.04
C GLY A 535 -10.52 -26.99 -13.94
N LEU A 536 -9.57 -27.10 -12.99
CA LEU A 536 -9.35 -26.16 -11.90
C LEU A 536 -8.18 -25.21 -12.22
N MET A 537 -8.10 -24.10 -11.51
CA MET A 537 -6.95 -23.20 -11.63
C MET A 537 -5.68 -23.84 -11.07
N GLY A 538 -4.59 -23.76 -11.84
CA GLY A 538 -3.25 -24.15 -11.41
C GLY A 538 -2.59 -25.15 -12.35
N ASP A 539 -1.74 -24.63 -13.23
CA ASP A 539 -0.83 -25.41 -14.07
C ASP A 539 0.52 -25.64 -13.39
N THR A 540 1.46 -26.26 -14.12
CA THR A 540 2.85 -26.37 -13.64
C THR A 540 3.50 -24.99 -13.54
N GLY A 541 3.88 -24.59 -12.32
CA GLY A 541 4.56 -23.32 -12.06
C GLY A 541 3.63 -22.18 -11.63
N SER A 542 2.32 -22.43 -11.51
CA SER A 542 1.39 -21.48 -10.90
C SER A 542 1.69 -21.22 -9.42
N TYR A 543 1.51 -19.99 -8.97
CA TYR A 543 1.57 -19.62 -7.56
C TYR A 543 0.38 -18.72 -7.19
N PHE A 544 -0.33 -19.10 -6.13
CA PHE A 544 -1.49 -18.37 -5.63
C PHE A 544 -1.27 -17.98 -4.17
N PHE A 545 -1.58 -16.73 -3.82
CA PHE A 545 -1.48 -16.22 -2.46
C PHE A 545 -2.67 -16.65 -1.59
N SER A 546 -3.88 -16.64 -2.15
CA SER A 546 -5.14 -16.91 -1.44
C SER A 546 -5.46 -18.41 -1.28
N GLY A 547 -4.65 -19.29 -1.85
CA GLY A 547 -4.89 -20.73 -1.83
C GLY A 547 -3.77 -21.54 -2.47
N ALA A 548 -4.10 -22.71 -3.00
CA ALA A 548 -3.15 -23.60 -3.67
C ALA A 548 -3.56 -23.95 -5.09
N VAL A 549 -2.60 -24.46 -5.86
CA VAL A 549 -2.82 -25.10 -7.17
C VAL A 549 -3.90 -26.19 -7.07
N ASN A 550 -4.78 -26.24 -8.06
CA ASN A 550 -6.02 -27.04 -8.07
C ASN A 550 -6.86 -26.85 -6.78
N GLY A 551 -6.88 -25.62 -6.26
CA GLY A 551 -7.56 -25.24 -5.03
C GLY A 551 -8.91 -24.58 -5.25
N THR A 552 -9.75 -24.58 -4.21
CA THR A 552 -11.08 -23.96 -4.27
C THR A 552 -10.98 -22.45 -4.41
N ALA A 553 -10.16 -21.80 -3.59
CA ALA A 553 -10.04 -20.34 -3.58
C ALA A 553 -9.65 -19.74 -4.95
N PRO A 554 -8.52 -20.09 -5.60
CA PRO A 554 -8.17 -19.50 -6.89
C PRO A 554 -9.17 -19.86 -8.01
N SER A 555 -9.74 -21.07 -7.98
CA SER A 555 -10.74 -21.50 -8.97
C SER A 555 -12.05 -20.72 -8.85
N ALA A 556 -12.55 -20.54 -7.63
CA ALA A 556 -13.75 -19.77 -7.37
C ALA A 556 -13.52 -18.26 -7.61
N LEU A 557 -12.33 -17.74 -7.30
CA LEU A 557 -11.95 -16.37 -7.62
C LEU A 557 -11.97 -16.10 -9.14
N MET A 558 -11.46 -17.04 -9.95
CA MET A 558 -11.54 -16.94 -11.40
C MET A 558 -12.99 -16.90 -11.91
N VAL A 559 -13.89 -17.68 -11.31
CA VAL A 559 -15.33 -17.62 -11.64
C VAL A 559 -15.92 -16.25 -11.33
N ILE A 560 -15.54 -15.63 -10.21
CA ILE A 560 -15.97 -14.26 -9.89
C ILE A 560 -15.51 -13.28 -10.98
N ALA A 561 -14.21 -13.31 -11.31
CA ALA A 561 -13.63 -12.43 -12.33
C ALA A 561 -14.32 -12.57 -13.70
N LEU A 562 -14.48 -13.81 -14.17
CA LEU A 562 -15.12 -14.10 -15.46
C LEU A 562 -16.58 -13.62 -15.49
N ASN A 563 -17.35 -13.89 -14.43
CA ASN A 563 -18.75 -13.46 -14.36
C ASN A 563 -18.90 -11.94 -14.40
N GLN A 564 -17.98 -11.20 -13.78
CA GLN A 564 -18.01 -9.74 -13.84
C GLN A 564 -17.60 -9.21 -15.22
N LEU A 565 -16.56 -9.78 -15.84
CA LEU A 565 -16.12 -9.40 -17.18
C LEU A 565 -17.12 -9.77 -18.29
N VAL A 566 -17.98 -10.77 -18.07
CA VAL A 566 -19.12 -11.06 -18.98
C VAL A 566 -20.02 -9.85 -19.14
N VAL A 567 -20.34 -9.15 -18.04
CA VAL A 567 -21.20 -7.96 -18.07
C VAL A 567 -20.56 -6.84 -18.89
N VAL A 568 -19.23 -6.70 -18.78
CA VAL A 568 -18.44 -5.74 -19.58
C VAL A 568 -18.44 -6.13 -21.06
N ALA A 569 -18.16 -7.40 -21.38
CA ALA A 569 -18.12 -7.91 -22.74
C ALA A 569 -19.47 -7.72 -23.46
N GLU A 570 -20.58 -8.01 -22.78
CA GLU A 570 -21.93 -7.80 -23.32
C GLU A 570 -22.22 -6.33 -23.58
N ALA A 571 -21.82 -5.43 -22.67
CA ALA A 571 -21.98 -3.99 -22.85
C ALA A 571 -21.15 -3.43 -24.02
N LEU A 572 -19.99 -4.03 -24.30
CA LEU A 572 -19.14 -3.71 -25.45
C LEU A 572 -19.61 -4.36 -26.76
N GLY A 573 -20.58 -5.28 -26.69
CA GLY A 573 -21.03 -6.06 -27.85
C GLY A 573 -20.08 -7.19 -28.27
N ASP A 574 -19.09 -7.55 -27.44
CA ASP A 574 -18.18 -8.68 -27.67
C ASP A 574 -18.82 -9.98 -27.19
N THR A 575 -19.87 -10.40 -27.90
CA THR A 575 -20.67 -11.58 -27.53
C THR A 575 -19.84 -12.88 -27.57
N ALA A 576 -18.80 -12.94 -28.40
CA ALA A 576 -17.93 -14.11 -28.50
C ALA A 576 -17.13 -14.30 -27.21
N THR A 577 -16.49 -13.24 -26.71
CA THR A 577 -15.78 -13.28 -25.43
C THR A 577 -16.74 -13.51 -24.26
N ALA A 578 -17.93 -12.89 -24.27
CA ALA A 578 -18.94 -13.16 -23.24
C ALA A 578 -19.33 -14.65 -23.17
N VAL A 579 -19.53 -15.31 -24.32
CA VAL A 579 -19.82 -16.75 -24.38
C VAL A 579 -18.64 -17.58 -23.88
N GLN A 580 -17.41 -17.26 -24.29
CA GLN A 580 -16.21 -17.95 -23.83
C GLN A 580 -16.08 -17.90 -22.30
N TYR A 581 -16.20 -16.71 -21.71
CA TYR A 581 -16.10 -16.53 -20.25
C TYR A 581 -17.22 -17.23 -19.50
N LYS A 582 -18.48 -17.17 -19.98
CA LYS A 582 -19.59 -17.94 -19.39
C LYS A 582 -19.32 -19.44 -19.39
N SER A 583 -18.82 -19.98 -20.51
CA SER A 583 -18.49 -21.40 -20.62
C SER A 583 -17.34 -21.79 -19.70
N ALA A 584 -16.28 -20.98 -19.63
CA ALA A 584 -15.15 -21.23 -18.72
C ALA A 584 -15.60 -21.19 -17.26
N ALA A 585 -16.36 -20.18 -16.85
CA ALA A 585 -16.89 -20.06 -15.49
C ALA A 585 -17.75 -21.28 -15.12
N ALA A 586 -18.68 -21.69 -15.99
CA ALA A 586 -19.52 -22.87 -15.75
C ALA A 586 -18.72 -24.18 -15.61
N ASN A 587 -17.68 -24.35 -16.42
CA ASN A 587 -16.81 -25.52 -16.36
C ASN A 587 -16.02 -25.56 -15.05
N ILE A 588 -15.41 -24.43 -14.65
CA ILE A 588 -14.67 -24.32 -13.39
C ILE A 588 -15.61 -24.56 -12.21
N SER A 589 -16.80 -23.95 -12.18
CA SER A 589 -17.81 -24.18 -11.13
C SER A 589 -18.19 -25.65 -11.01
N THR A 590 -18.33 -26.35 -12.13
CA THR A 590 -18.61 -27.80 -12.16
C THR A 590 -17.43 -28.60 -11.58
N ALA A 591 -16.20 -28.27 -11.97
CA ALA A 591 -14.99 -28.90 -11.44
C ALA A 591 -14.85 -28.70 -9.91
N VAL A 592 -15.07 -27.48 -9.41
CA VAL A 592 -15.02 -27.18 -7.97
C VAL A 592 -16.05 -28.02 -7.20
N ASN A 593 -17.31 -28.04 -7.64
CA ASN A 593 -18.36 -28.80 -6.94
C ASN A 593 -18.14 -30.33 -7.02
N SER A 594 -17.56 -30.84 -8.10
CA SER A 594 -17.36 -32.28 -8.29
C SER A 594 -16.09 -32.82 -7.62
N LEU A 595 -15.03 -32.02 -7.53
CA LEU A 595 -13.71 -32.46 -7.09
C LEU A 595 -13.31 -31.91 -5.72
N LEU A 596 -13.85 -30.75 -5.31
CA LEU A 596 -13.40 -30.05 -4.10
C LEU A 596 -14.49 -29.90 -3.04
N TRP A 597 -15.77 -30.16 -3.34
CA TRP A 597 -16.77 -30.30 -2.29
C TRP A 597 -16.53 -31.61 -1.51
N ASN A 598 -16.35 -31.52 -0.19
CA ASN A 598 -16.08 -32.66 0.66
C ASN A 598 -17.12 -32.77 1.79
N GLU A 599 -18.02 -33.73 1.65
CA GLU A 599 -19.09 -34.03 2.61
C GLU A 599 -18.57 -34.45 4.00
N GLU A 600 -17.39 -35.08 4.07
CA GLU A 600 -16.82 -35.58 5.34
C GLU A 600 -16.42 -34.43 6.27
N ILE A 601 -15.82 -33.37 5.71
CA ILE A 601 -15.45 -32.18 6.47
C ILE A 601 -16.56 -31.11 6.47
N GLY A 602 -17.65 -31.34 5.72
CA GLY A 602 -18.77 -30.40 5.58
C GLY A 602 -18.35 -29.06 4.98
N SER A 603 -17.40 -29.04 4.05
CA SER A 603 -16.86 -27.81 3.48
C SER A 603 -16.17 -28.08 2.13
N TYR A 604 -15.78 -27.01 1.45
CA TYR A 604 -14.88 -27.12 0.29
C TYR A 604 -13.44 -27.36 0.75
N SER A 605 -12.82 -28.40 0.20
CA SER A 605 -11.40 -28.69 0.37
C SER A 605 -10.52 -27.53 -0.05
N TYR A 606 -9.41 -27.34 0.65
CA TYR A 606 -8.39 -26.35 0.28
C TYR A 606 -7.87 -26.58 -1.14
N SER A 607 -7.49 -27.82 -1.45
CA SER A 607 -7.11 -28.27 -2.80
C SER A 607 -7.22 -29.79 -2.92
N LEU A 608 -7.02 -30.32 -4.14
CA LEU A 608 -6.95 -31.77 -4.37
C LEU A 608 -5.83 -32.44 -3.58
N ALA A 609 -4.73 -31.73 -3.32
CA ALA A 609 -3.59 -32.24 -2.55
C ALA A 609 -3.83 -32.18 -1.02
N ALA A 610 -4.80 -31.39 -0.57
CA ALA A 610 -5.13 -31.18 0.83
C ALA A 610 -6.65 -31.29 1.06
N PRO A 611 -7.25 -32.48 0.80
CA PRO A 611 -8.70 -32.64 0.72
C PRO A 611 -9.43 -32.45 2.05
N THR A 612 -8.73 -32.56 3.18
CA THR A 612 -9.29 -32.40 4.54
C THR A 612 -9.07 -31.01 5.13
N ASN A 613 -8.32 -30.15 4.43
CA ASN A 613 -8.00 -28.82 4.92
C ASN A 613 -9.11 -27.85 4.53
N ILE A 614 -9.41 -26.90 5.41
CA ILE A 614 -10.38 -25.83 5.18
C ILE A 614 -9.67 -24.49 5.25
N SER A 615 -10.14 -23.52 4.46
CA SER A 615 -9.65 -22.14 4.53
C SER A 615 -10.80 -21.14 4.41
N ALA A 616 -10.65 -20.00 5.07
CA ALA A 616 -11.62 -18.91 5.02
C ALA A 616 -11.82 -18.40 3.58
N ALA A 617 -10.76 -18.35 2.77
CA ALA A 617 -10.81 -17.96 1.36
C ALA A 617 -11.64 -18.94 0.51
N SER A 618 -11.50 -20.25 0.73
CA SER A 618 -12.29 -21.26 0.00
C SER A 618 -13.78 -21.12 0.31
N VAL A 619 -14.15 -20.90 1.58
CA VAL A 619 -15.54 -20.65 1.98
C VAL A 619 -16.05 -19.35 1.35
N ALA A 620 -15.31 -18.26 1.48
CA ALA A 620 -15.68 -16.94 0.96
C ALA A 620 -15.92 -16.98 -0.55
N PHE A 621 -14.94 -17.44 -1.33
CA PHE A 621 -15.03 -17.40 -2.78
C PHE A 621 -16.01 -18.42 -3.35
N ALA A 622 -16.21 -19.60 -2.73
CA ALA A 622 -17.26 -20.52 -3.16
C ALA A 622 -18.67 -19.92 -3.02
N ILE A 623 -18.90 -19.12 -1.97
CA ILE A 623 -20.16 -18.39 -1.78
C ILE A 623 -20.26 -17.21 -2.75
N ARG A 624 -19.25 -16.33 -2.79
CA ARG A 624 -19.27 -15.10 -3.63
C ARG A 624 -19.35 -15.41 -5.12
N SER A 625 -18.78 -16.52 -5.58
CA SER A 625 -18.88 -16.99 -6.97
C SER A 625 -20.25 -17.58 -7.32
N GLY A 626 -21.08 -17.92 -6.34
CA GLY A 626 -22.35 -18.65 -6.53
C GLY A 626 -22.17 -20.15 -6.76
N ILE A 627 -20.98 -20.71 -6.53
CA ILE A 627 -20.73 -22.16 -6.65
C ILE A 627 -21.44 -22.93 -5.53
N ALA A 628 -21.42 -22.38 -4.32
CA ALA A 628 -22.05 -22.98 -3.16
C ALA A 628 -23.57 -22.77 -3.16
N ASN A 629 -24.32 -23.87 -3.08
CA ASN A 629 -25.75 -23.80 -2.79
C ASN A 629 -26.01 -23.52 -1.30
N THR A 630 -27.27 -23.32 -0.91
CA THR A 630 -27.66 -23.02 0.49
C THR A 630 -27.11 -24.03 1.51
N THR A 631 -27.16 -25.33 1.21
CA THR A 631 -26.66 -26.39 2.11
C THR A 631 -25.14 -26.32 2.22
N GLN A 632 -24.45 -26.22 1.08
CA GLN A 632 -22.98 -26.15 1.05
C GLN A 632 -22.47 -24.90 1.77
N ALA A 633 -23.11 -23.75 1.55
CA ALA A 633 -22.78 -22.50 2.23
C ALA A 633 -22.99 -22.62 3.75
N SER A 634 -24.11 -23.20 4.19
CA SER A 634 -24.42 -23.40 5.60
C SER A 634 -23.39 -24.29 6.30
N LEU A 635 -23.05 -25.42 5.70
CA LEU A 635 -22.05 -26.34 6.24
C LEU A 635 -20.65 -25.73 6.25
N SER A 636 -20.25 -25.07 5.14
CA SER A 636 -18.95 -24.41 5.03
C SER A 636 -18.78 -23.30 6.08
N ILE A 637 -19.83 -22.52 6.35
CA ILE A 637 -19.81 -21.48 7.39
C ILE A 637 -19.72 -22.11 8.78
N ALA A 638 -20.44 -23.20 9.04
CA ALA A 638 -20.32 -23.91 10.33
C ALA A 638 -18.88 -24.43 10.56
N SER A 639 -18.17 -24.82 9.49
CA SER A 639 -16.78 -25.28 9.57
C SER A 639 -15.78 -24.18 10.02
N LEU A 640 -16.12 -22.90 9.88
CA LEU A 640 -15.27 -21.77 10.29
C LEU A 640 -14.96 -21.76 11.79
N SER A 641 -15.78 -22.43 12.61
CA SER A 641 -15.50 -22.62 14.04
C SER A 641 -14.14 -23.27 14.30
N ALA A 642 -13.65 -24.12 13.38
CA ALA A 642 -12.32 -24.72 13.46
C ALA A 642 -11.18 -23.75 13.12
N LEU A 643 -11.49 -22.58 12.54
CA LEU A 643 -10.53 -21.52 12.25
C LEU A 643 -10.54 -20.39 13.30
N LYS A 644 -11.54 -20.34 14.18
CA LYS A 644 -11.64 -19.28 15.20
C LYS A 644 -10.42 -19.30 16.12
N TYR A 645 -9.72 -18.17 16.21
CA TYR A 645 -8.53 -18.05 17.03
C TYR A 645 -8.31 -16.61 17.52
N GLY A 646 -8.32 -16.42 18.84
CA GLY A 646 -8.23 -15.11 19.45
C GLY A 646 -9.36 -14.17 18.99
N CYS A 647 -9.00 -12.95 18.60
CA CYS A 647 -9.94 -11.94 18.14
C CYS A 647 -10.60 -12.25 16.78
N GLY A 648 -10.00 -13.09 15.93
CA GLY A 648 -10.47 -13.35 14.57
C GLY A 648 -10.41 -14.83 14.18
N TYR A 649 -10.07 -15.10 12.92
CA TYR A 649 -10.00 -16.45 12.34
C TYR A 649 -8.70 -16.63 11.57
N LEU A 650 -8.10 -17.82 11.68
CA LEU A 650 -6.96 -18.24 10.88
C LEU A 650 -7.34 -18.30 9.39
N THR A 651 -6.37 -18.07 8.51
CA THR A 651 -6.55 -18.20 7.06
C THR A 651 -6.99 -19.62 6.67
N ASP A 652 -6.38 -20.63 7.30
CA ASP A 652 -6.66 -22.05 7.11
C ASP A 652 -6.30 -22.86 8.36
N ASN A 653 -6.70 -24.13 8.38
CA ASN A 653 -6.51 -25.01 9.55
C ASN A 653 -5.10 -25.62 9.67
N THR A 654 -4.17 -25.28 8.76
CA THR A 654 -2.74 -25.62 8.87
C THR A 654 -1.89 -24.47 9.40
N ALA A 655 -2.41 -23.24 9.38
CA ALA A 655 -1.75 -22.11 10.00
C ALA A 655 -1.43 -22.44 11.47
N PRO A 656 -0.20 -22.13 11.95
CA PRO A 656 0.20 -22.48 13.31
C PRO A 656 -0.71 -21.76 14.29
N GLY A 657 -1.49 -22.47 15.10
CA GLY A 657 -2.32 -21.87 16.15
C GLY A 657 -1.49 -21.46 17.35
N SER A 658 -0.86 -20.28 17.29
CA SER A 658 0.00 -19.72 18.34
C SER A 658 -0.32 -18.25 18.57
N ASN A 659 0.22 -17.66 19.64
CA ASN A 659 0.08 -16.21 19.87
C ASN A 659 0.75 -15.34 18.78
N SER A 660 1.55 -15.94 17.89
CA SER A 660 2.19 -15.27 16.76
C SER A 660 1.50 -15.56 15.43
N SER A 661 0.32 -16.19 15.41
CA SER A 661 -0.46 -16.38 14.18
C SER A 661 -0.88 -15.03 13.60
N GLN A 662 -0.67 -14.84 12.31
CA GLN A 662 -1.19 -13.69 11.58
C GLN A 662 -2.64 -13.93 11.19
N LEU A 663 -3.54 -13.07 11.66
CA LEU A 663 -4.92 -12.99 11.23
C LEU A 663 -5.01 -11.91 10.15
N SER A 664 -5.59 -12.25 8.98
CA SER A 664 -5.55 -11.41 7.79
C SER A 664 -6.88 -10.66 7.55
N PRO A 665 -6.92 -9.33 7.76
CA PRO A 665 -8.04 -8.49 7.33
C PRO A 665 -8.39 -8.62 5.85
N ASN A 666 -7.42 -8.91 4.98
CA ASN A 666 -7.66 -9.15 3.56
C ASN A 666 -8.58 -10.37 3.34
N ILE A 667 -8.18 -11.55 3.82
CA ILE A 667 -8.98 -12.78 3.68
C ILE A 667 -10.30 -12.69 4.45
N LEU A 668 -10.26 -12.15 5.67
CA LEU A 668 -11.46 -12.00 6.50
C LEU A 668 -12.42 -10.95 5.94
N GLY A 669 -11.93 -9.97 5.18
CA GLY A 669 -12.76 -9.01 4.45
C GLY A 669 -13.60 -9.66 3.36
N PHE A 670 -13.01 -10.55 2.56
CA PHE A 670 -13.77 -11.35 1.59
C PHE A 670 -14.77 -12.28 2.27
N LEU A 671 -14.40 -12.87 3.42
CA LEU A 671 -15.31 -13.67 4.22
C LEU A 671 -16.48 -12.83 4.72
N LEU A 672 -16.24 -11.64 5.27
CA LEU A 672 -17.28 -10.74 5.77
C LEU A 672 -18.32 -10.44 4.69
N GLU A 673 -17.88 -10.03 3.49
CA GLU A 673 -18.78 -9.82 2.36
C GLU A 673 -19.60 -11.08 2.04
N SER A 674 -18.92 -12.23 1.98
CA SER A 674 -19.55 -13.51 1.63
C SER A 674 -20.59 -13.96 2.66
N LEU A 675 -20.38 -13.67 3.95
CA LEU A 675 -21.37 -13.92 5.01
C LEU A 675 -22.65 -13.12 4.75
N PHE A 676 -22.54 -11.84 4.38
CA PHE A 676 -23.71 -11.03 4.03
C PHE A 676 -24.38 -11.49 2.73
N ILE A 677 -23.61 -11.89 1.71
CA ILE A 677 -24.15 -12.50 0.49
C ILE A 677 -24.97 -13.76 0.83
N ALA A 678 -24.43 -14.67 1.64
CA ALA A 678 -25.13 -15.89 2.03
C ALA A 678 -26.39 -15.61 2.86
N ASN A 679 -26.36 -14.59 3.73
CA ASN A 679 -27.56 -14.17 4.47
C ASN A 679 -28.65 -13.61 3.54
N THR A 680 -28.28 -12.71 2.64
CA THR A 680 -29.24 -11.97 1.80
C THR A 680 -29.75 -12.78 0.61
N THR A 681 -28.91 -13.62 0.00
CA THR A 681 -29.25 -14.35 -1.24
C THR A 681 -29.60 -15.82 -1.00
N LEU A 682 -29.03 -16.45 0.04
CA LEU A 682 -29.23 -17.87 0.35
C LEU A 682 -30.04 -18.11 1.64
N SER A 683 -30.39 -17.04 2.39
CA SER A 683 -31.08 -17.13 3.69
C SER A 683 -30.36 -18.01 4.72
N VAL A 684 -29.02 -18.03 4.68
CA VAL A 684 -28.19 -18.76 5.66
C VAL A 684 -27.98 -17.88 6.89
N PRO A 685 -28.11 -18.39 8.13
CA PRO A 685 -27.90 -17.60 9.34
C PRO A 685 -26.42 -17.33 9.61
N THR A 686 -25.87 -16.27 9.00
CA THR A 686 -24.42 -15.95 9.06
C THR A 686 -24.06 -14.79 9.98
N LEU A 687 -25.07 -14.02 10.43
CA LEU A 687 -24.86 -12.73 11.08
C LEU A 687 -24.11 -12.83 12.41
N GLU A 688 -24.12 -13.98 13.09
CA GLU A 688 -23.31 -14.19 14.29
C GLU A 688 -21.80 -14.13 13.99
N VAL A 689 -21.37 -14.76 12.89
CA VAL A 689 -19.96 -14.74 12.45
C VAL A 689 -19.59 -13.34 11.94
N ALA A 690 -20.49 -12.69 11.19
CA ALA A 690 -20.25 -11.33 10.71
C ALA A 690 -20.13 -10.33 11.88
N LYS A 691 -21.00 -10.46 12.89
CA LYS A 691 -20.96 -9.67 14.12
C LYS A 691 -19.69 -9.92 14.91
N ASP A 692 -19.25 -11.17 15.04
CA ASP A 692 -18.00 -11.48 15.74
C ASP A 692 -16.79 -10.83 15.06
N LEU A 693 -16.70 -10.83 13.73
CA LEU A 693 -15.63 -10.13 13.03
C LEU A 693 -15.69 -8.60 13.26
N LEU A 694 -16.87 -7.98 13.18
CA LEU A 694 -17.01 -6.53 13.40
C LEU A 694 -16.72 -6.15 14.86
N ASP A 695 -17.29 -6.89 15.81
CA ASP A 695 -17.25 -6.55 17.24
C ASP A 695 -15.94 -6.95 17.92
N ASN A 696 -15.24 -7.98 17.41
CA ASN A 696 -14.03 -8.51 18.06
C ASN A 696 -12.77 -8.42 17.20
N PHE A 697 -12.85 -8.40 15.87
CA PHE A 697 -11.66 -8.37 15.01
C PHE A 697 -11.34 -6.94 14.55
N TRP A 698 -12.21 -6.30 13.78
CA TRP A 698 -11.97 -4.92 13.30
C TRP A 698 -12.04 -3.88 14.43
N SER A 699 -12.83 -4.12 15.47
CA SER A 699 -12.89 -3.23 16.64
C SER A 699 -11.53 -3.05 17.33
N MET A 700 -10.65 -4.05 17.27
CA MET A 700 -9.30 -3.97 17.85
C MET A 700 -8.47 -2.86 17.21
N MET A 701 -8.72 -2.52 15.94
CA MET A 701 -8.06 -1.41 15.25
C MET A 701 -8.56 -0.04 15.73
N VAL A 702 -9.71 0.02 16.43
CA VAL A 702 -10.32 1.25 16.96
C VAL A 702 -10.02 1.43 18.44
N THR A 703 -10.07 0.36 19.23
CA THR A 703 -10.17 0.47 20.70
C THR A 703 -8.83 0.41 21.45
N GLN A 704 -7.71 0.27 20.75
CA GLN A 704 -6.37 0.14 21.35
C GLN A 704 -5.52 1.38 21.08
N ASN A 705 -5.55 2.37 21.97
CA ASN A 705 -4.91 3.67 21.73
C ASN A 705 -3.39 3.59 21.44
N GLU A 706 -2.69 2.61 22.01
CA GLU A 706 -1.27 2.37 21.79
C GLU A 706 -0.92 1.97 20.34
N TYR A 707 -1.86 1.33 19.64
CA TYR A 707 -1.72 0.84 18.27
C TYR A 707 -2.62 1.60 17.28
N TYR A 708 -3.60 2.36 17.79
CA TYR A 708 -4.57 3.07 16.96
C TYR A 708 -3.87 4.04 16.00
N SER A 709 -4.06 3.82 14.71
CA SER A 709 -3.67 4.74 13.63
C SER A 709 -4.89 5.48 13.06
N GLY A 710 -6.11 5.08 13.41
CA GLY A 710 -7.33 5.53 12.74
C GLY A 710 -7.50 4.99 11.33
N ALA A 711 -6.67 4.04 10.91
CA ALA A 711 -6.72 3.37 9.61
C ALA A 711 -6.74 1.84 9.79
N THR A 712 -7.05 1.12 8.72
CA THR A 712 -7.06 -0.36 8.70
C THR A 712 -5.66 -0.93 8.66
N TRP A 713 -5.43 -2.02 9.37
CA TRP A 713 -4.10 -2.63 9.48
C TRP A 713 -3.92 -3.80 8.54
N GLU A 714 -2.68 -4.21 8.38
CA GLU A 714 -2.36 -5.30 7.47
C GLU A 714 -2.53 -6.70 8.06
N TYR A 715 -2.16 -6.89 9.31
CA TYR A 715 -2.32 -8.14 10.05
C TYR A 715 -2.58 -7.82 11.51
N LEU A 716 -3.24 -8.75 12.19
CA LEU A 716 -3.36 -8.75 13.65
C LEU A 716 -2.84 -10.06 14.20
N TYR A 717 -2.21 -10.01 15.36
CA TYR A 717 -2.04 -11.17 16.21
C TYR A 717 -3.38 -11.52 16.89
N PRO A 718 -3.51 -12.74 17.45
CA PRO A 718 -4.77 -13.20 18.05
C PRO A 718 -5.20 -12.42 19.30
N ASN A 719 -4.27 -11.70 19.93
CA ASN A 719 -4.56 -10.77 21.03
C ASN A 719 -5.04 -9.38 20.56
N GLY A 720 -5.08 -9.14 19.25
CA GLY A 720 -5.45 -7.87 18.62
C GLY A 720 -4.31 -6.88 18.42
N ALA A 721 -3.06 -7.18 18.78
CA ALA A 721 -1.91 -6.33 18.47
C ALA A 721 -1.53 -6.43 16.97
N PRO A 722 -0.74 -5.48 16.42
CA PRO A 722 -0.21 -5.56 15.05
C PRO A 722 0.50 -6.89 14.75
N GLY A 723 0.11 -7.56 13.66
CA GLY A 723 0.40 -8.99 13.42
C GLY A 723 1.78 -9.36 12.88
N ILE A 724 2.66 -8.40 12.61
CA ILE A 724 4.05 -8.60 12.20
C ILE A 724 5.00 -7.64 12.94
N ASP A 725 4.66 -7.37 14.20
CA ASP A 725 5.33 -6.39 15.06
C ASP A 725 5.35 -4.98 14.41
N LEU A 726 6.38 -4.19 14.67
CA LEU A 726 6.57 -2.83 14.11
C LEU A 726 6.59 -2.80 12.58
N PHE A 727 6.80 -3.94 11.93
CA PHE A 727 6.70 -4.00 10.48
C PHE A 727 5.29 -3.77 9.97
N THR A 728 4.26 -4.07 10.76
CA THR A 728 2.87 -4.08 10.29
C THR A 728 2.51 -2.71 9.74
N SER A 729 1.99 -2.60 8.51
CA SER A 729 1.31 -1.37 8.09
C SER A 729 0.05 -1.20 8.93
N LEU A 730 -0.06 -0.06 9.59
CA LEU A 730 -1.28 0.33 10.31
C LEU A 730 -2.17 1.26 9.47
N ALA A 731 -1.83 1.46 8.20
CA ALA A 731 -2.69 2.04 7.18
C ALA A 731 -2.55 1.30 5.85
N HIS A 732 -3.19 0.13 5.77
CA HIS A 732 -3.15 -0.81 4.65
C HIS A 732 -4.56 -1.03 4.04
N PRO A 733 -4.83 -0.67 2.76
CA PRO A 733 -6.17 -0.73 2.18
C PRO A 733 -6.78 -2.13 2.13
N TRP A 734 -6.00 -3.23 2.09
CA TRP A 734 -6.59 -4.57 2.05
C TRP A 734 -7.40 -4.94 3.31
N GLY A 735 -7.31 -4.16 4.39
CA GLY A 735 -8.11 -4.34 5.59
C GLY A 735 -9.44 -3.60 5.59
N SER A 736 -9.72 -2.83 4.52
CA SER A 736 -10.82 -1.86 4.44
C SER A 736 -12.16 -2.42 3.98
N ALA A 737 -12.30 -3.75 3.90
CA ALA A 737 -13.56 -4.38 3.48
C ALA A 737 -14.82 -3.85 4.20
N PRO A 738 -14.81 -3.60 5.53
CA PRO A 738 -15.99 -3.05 6.21
C PRO A 738 -16.51 -1.74 5.61
N THR A 739 -15.66 -0.88 5.04
CA THR A 739 -16.09 0.40 4.46
C THR A 739 -17.12 0.19 3.35
N TYR A 740 -16.83 -0.66 2.35
CA TYR A 740 -17.81 -0.93 1.29
C TYR A 740 -18.86 -1.97 1.69
N VAL A 741 -18.54 -2.91 2.60
CA VAL A 741 -19.50 -3.96 3.01
C VAL A 741 -20.63 -3.38 3.86
N LEU A 742 -20.35 -2.45 4.76
CA LEU A 742 -21.39 -1.86 5.62
C LEU A 742 -22.37 -1.01 4.80
N GLU A 743 -21.90 -0.29 3.77
CA GLU A 743 -22.79 0.42 2.84
C GLU A 743 -23.67 -0.53 2.03
N GLU A 744 -23.07 -1.57 1.45
CA GLU A 744 -23.78 -2.44 0.53
C GLU A 744 -24.77 -3.39 1.23
N TYR A 745 -24.41 -3.88 2.42
CA TYR A 745 -25.16 -4.95 3.08
C TYR A 745 -25.79 -4.58 4.42
N VAL A 746 -25.30 -3.56 5.15
CA VAL A 746 -25.92 -3.11 6.41
C VAL A 746 -26.86 -1.94 6.17
N LEU A 747 -26.36 -0.89 5.52
CA LEU A 747 -27.21 0.15 4.97
C LEU A 747 -28.10 -0.44 3.88
N GLY A 748 -27.53 -1.26 2.99
CA GLY A 748 -28.29 -2.10 2.06
C GLY A 748 -28.38 -1.54 0.63
N VAL A 749 -27.48 -0.64 0.23
CA VAL A 749 -27.55 -0.01 -1.10
C VAL A 749 -26.60 -0.69 -2.08
N SER A 750 -27.15 -1.29 -3.14
CA SER A 750 -26.38 -2.02 -4.16
C SER A 750 -26.82 -1.65 -5.59
N SER A 751 -25.91 -1.87 -6.54
CA SER A 751 -26.16 -1.62 -7.96
C SER A 751 -26.83 -2.83 -8.63
N LEU A 752 -27.95 -2.60 -9.33
CA LEU A 752 -28.63 -3.62 -10.15
C LEU A 752 -28.25 -3.52 -11.64
N GLU A 753 -27.90 -2.32 -12.11
CA GLU A 753 -27.39 -2.07 -13.45
C GLU A 753 -26.19 -1.12 -13.36
N ALA A 754 -25.20 -1.30 -14.26
CA ALA A 754 -23.95 -0.55 -14.24
C ALA A 754 -24.14 0.98 -14.10
N GLY A 755 -23.36 1.59 -13.21
CA GLY A 755 -23.43 3.01 -12.90
C GLY A 755 -24.65 3.40 -12.07
N TYR A 756 -25.23 2.47 -11.30
CA TYR A 756 -26.44 2.68 -10.49
C TYR A 756 -27.64 3.21 -11.29
N LYS A 757 -27.72 2.92 -12.60
CA LYS A 757 -28.91 3.26 -13.42
C LYS A 757 -30.17 2.62 -12.82
N LYS A 758 -30.01 1.40 -12.33
CA LYS A 758 -30.94 0.77 -11.40
C LYS A 758 -30.21 0.37 -10.14
N TRP A 759 -30.85 0.59 -9.01
CA TRP A 759 -30.27 0.32 -7.69
C TRP A 759 -31.28 -0.35 -6.77
N LYS A 760 -30.77 -0.98 -5.73
CA LYS A 760 -31.55 -1.64 -4.70
C LYS A 760 -31.24 -1.02 -3.34
N PHE A 761 -32.26 -0.87 -2.50
CA PHE A 761 -32.15 -0.54 -1.09
C PHE A 761 -32.79 -1.68 -0.27
N GLN A 762 -31.97 -2.56 0.29
CA GLN A 762 -32.35 -3.72 1.08
C GLN A 762 -31.75 -3.61 2.50
N PRO A 763 -32.37 -2.85 3.41
CA PRO A 763 -31.90 -2.65 4.78
C PRO A 763 -31.66 -3.94 5.57
N LEU A 764 -30.55 -4.04 6.29
CA LEU A 764 -30.35 -5.08 7.30
C LEU A 764 -30.94 -4.66 8.65
N LEU A 765 -32.23 -4.93 8.80
CA LEU A 765 -32.99 -4.46 9.97
C LEU A 765 -32.69 -5.21 11.28
N TYR A 766 -32.19 -6.44 11.22
CA TYR A 766 -32.04 -7.32 12.37
C TYR A 766 -30.73 -8.10 12.35
N GLY A 767 -30.31 -8.58 13.52
CA GLY A 767 -29.16 -9.49 13.68
C GLY A 767 -27.84 -8.83 14.10
N LEU A 768 -27.68 -7.53 13.88
CA LEU A 768 -26.50 -6.76 14.34
C LEU A 768 -26.76 -5.83 15.53
N GLU A 769 -27.98 -5.87 16.10
CA GLU A 769 -28.41 -5.02 17.22
C GLU A 769 -28.29 -3.52 16.91
N LEU A 770 -28.78 -3.14 15.73
CA LEU A 770 -28.80 -1.76 15.25
C LEU A 770 -30.23 -1.21 15.30
N ASP A 771 -30.36 0.05 15.75
CA ASP A 771 -31.62 0.79 15.75
C ASP A 771 -31.78 1.62 14.48
N PHE A 772 -30.67 2.04 13.88
CA PHE A 772 -30.62 2.74 12.60
C PHE A 772 -29.29 2.54 11.90
N ALA A 773 -29.30 2.73 10.58
CA ALA A 773 -28.12 3.05 9.78
C ALA A 773 -28.50 4.08 8.71
N GLU A 774 -27.57 4.95 8.38
CA GLU A 774 -27.69 5.97 7.35
C GLU A 774 -26.36 6.13 6.60
N GLY A 775 -26.42 6.55 5.35
CA GLY A 775 -25.21 6.78 4.58
C GLY A 775 -25.46 7.43 3.23
N VAL A 776 -24.35 7.79 2.60
CA VAL A 776 -24.27 8.39 1.27
C VAL A 776 -23.34 7.54 0.42
N ILE A 777 -23.83 7.05 -0.70
CA ILE A 777 -23.07 6.26 -1.67
C ILE A 777 -22.78 7.15 -2.88
N PRO A 778 -21.52 7.48 -3.18
CA PRO A 778 -21.16 8.22 -4.38
C PRO A 778 -21.49 7.39 -5.64
N VAL A 779 -22.19 7.99 -6.60
CA VAL A 779 -22.57 7.31 -7.85
C VAL A 779 -22.47 8.25 -9.05
N PRO A 780 -22.44 7.75 -10.30
CA PRO A 780 -22.52 8.61 -11.47
C PRO A 780 -23.75 9.53 -11.43
N GLY A 781 -23.52 10.84 -11.58
CA GLY A 781 -24.60 11.84 -11.58
C GLY A 781 -24.99 12.37 -10.20
N GLY A 782 -24.32 11.98 -9.11
CA GLY A 782 -24.55 12.53 -7.77
C GLY A 782 -24.21 11.53 -6.66
N SER A 783 -25.14 11.32 -5.75
CA SER A 783 -25.03 10.32 -4.69
C SER A 783 -26.40 9.71 -4.40
N ILE A 784 -26.40 8.52 -3.80
CA ILE A 784 -27.58 7.91 -3.20
C ILE A 784 -27.47 8.10 -1.69
N PHE A 785 -28.33 8.93 -1.11
CA PHE A 785 -28.55 8.94 0.33
C PHE A 785 -29.58 7.87 0.68
N ALA A 786 -29.32 7.09 1.72
CA ALA A 786 -30.27 6.15 2.27
C ALA A 786 -30.23 6.15 3.80
N SER A 787 -31.37 5.92 4.44
CA SER A 787 -31.47 5.76 5.89
C SER A 787 -32.62 4.82 6.24
N TRP A 788 -32.41 4.00 7.26
CA TRP A 788 -33.44 3.19 7.87
C TRP A 788 -33.39 3.32 9.39
N LYS A 789 -34.55 3.36 10.04
CA LYS A 789 -34.69 3.46 11.50
C LYS A 789 -35.84 2.62 12.03
N LEU A 790 -35.56 1.79 13.02
CA LEU A 790 -36.57 1.07 13.77
C LEU A 790 -37.27 2.03 14.75
N LEU A 791 -38.60 2.09 14.72
CA LEU A 791 -39.35 3.05 15.54
C LEU A 791 -39.97 2.42 16.78
N ASN A 792 -40.64 1.27 16.63
CA ASN A 792 -41.25 0.45 17.69
C ASN A 792 -41.86 -0.83 17.06
N GLY A 793 -41.54 -2.03 17.57
CA GLY A 793 -42.11 -3.29 17.08
C GLY A 793 -41.70 -3.62 15.64
N SER A 794 -42.68 -3.82 14.74
CA SER A 794 -42.45 -4.13 13.31
C SER A 794 -42.49 -2.90 12.38
N ARG A 795 -42.33 -1.68 12.92
CA ARG A 795 -42.35 -0.43 12.13
C ARG A 795 -40.94 0.07 11.82
N VAL A 796 -40.68 0.33 10.55
CA VAL A 796 -39.44 0.93 10.04
C VAL A 796 -39.73 2.23 9.30
N GLN A 797 -38.94 3.27 9.57
CA GLN A 797 -38.85 4.48 8.76
C GLN A 797 -37.74 4.30 7.74
N LEU A 798 -38.00 4.71 6.49
CA LEU A 798 -37.08 4.63 5.38
C LEU A 798 -37.01 5.99 4.69
N GLU A 799 -35.79 6.40 4.36
CA GLU A 799 -35.50 7.61 3.61
C GLU A 799 -34.53 7.26 2.50
N VAL A 800 -34.80 7.73 1.28
CA VAL A 800 -33.90 7.55 0.15
C VAL A 800 -33.97 8.74 -0.80
N GLU A 801 -32.82 9.17 -1.29
CA GLU A 801 -32.68 10.22 -2.31
C GLU A 801 -31.59 9.77 -3.28
N ALA A 802 -31.90 9.77 -4.58
CA ALA A 802 -31.00 9.27 -5.62
C ALA A 802 -31.00 10.20 -6.85
N PRO A 803 -29.99 10.15 -7.72
CA PRO A 803 -29.91 11.04 -8.87
C PRO A 803 -31.08 10.89 -9.84
N ALA A 804 -31.51 12.01 -10.42
CA ALA A 804 -32.56 12.02 -11.43
C ALA A 804 -32.23 11.11 -12.63
N GLY A 805 -33.23 10.37 -13.12
CA GLY A 805 -33.06 9.44 -14.23
C GLY A 805 -32.62 8.03 -13.83
N THR A 806 -32.39 7.78 -12.54
CA THR A 806 -32.21 6.42 -11.99
C THR A 806 -33.53 5.85 -11.47
N THR A 807 -33.60 4.53 -11.28
CA THR A 807 -34.77 3.87 -10.66
C THR A 807 -34.33 2.92 -9.56
N GLY A 808 -35.06 2.91 -8.44
CA GLY A 808 -34.74 2.12 -7.26
C GLY A 808 -35.81 1.08 -6.90
N ILE A 809 -35.37 -0.01 -6.28
CA ILE A 809 -36.23 -0.99 -5.62
C ILE A 809 -35.85 -1.03 -4.14
N ILE A 810 -36.81 -0.78 -3.27
CA ILE A 810 -36.68 -1.01 -1.84
C ILE A 810 -37.20 -2.42 -1.54
N GLU A 811 -36.36 -3.26 -0.94
CA GLU A 811 -36.68 -4.66 -0.61
C GLU A 811 -36.72 -4.85 0.91
N LEU A 812 -37.83 -5.39 1.41
CA LEU A 812 -38.08 -5.65 2.84
C LEU A 812 -38.57 -7.09 3.06
N PRO A 813 -38.34 -7.69 4.25
CA PRO A 813 -38.65 -9.10 4.49
C PRO A 813 -40.13 -9.48 4.24
N SER A 814 -41.06 -8.64 4.68
CA SER A 814 -42.50 -8.79 4.48
C SER A 814 -43.16 -7.45 4.76
N ILE A 815 -43.95 -6.92 3.84
CA ILE A 815 -44.60 -5.62 3.90
C ILE A 815 -46.10 -5.84 4.08
N GLN A 816 -46.62 -5.46 5.25
CA GLN A 816 -48.06 -5.44 5.53
C GLN A 816 -48.71 -4.17 5.00
N GLN A 817 -48.08 -3.02 5.24
CA GLN A 817 -48.59 -1.72 4.85
C GLN A 817 -47.44 -0.71 4.69
N ILE A 818 -47.58 0.20 3.73
CA ILE A 818 -46.71 1.37 3.60
C ILE A 818 -47.50 2.66 3.78
N TYR A 819 -46.84 3.69 4.33
CA TYR A 819 -47.30 5.06 4.37
C TYR A 819 -46.19 5.96 3.81
N VAL A 820 -46.48 6.66 2.71
CA VAL A 820 -45.52 7.57 2.06
C VAL A 820 -45.76 8.97 2.60
N GLU A 821 -44.77 9.52 3.30
CA GLU A 821 -44.83 10.89 3.83
C GLU A 821 -44.44 11.92 2.78
N SER A 822 -43.41 11.63 1.98
CA SER A 822 -42.96 12.50 0.88
C SER A 822 -42.35 11.68 -0.26
N GLY A 823 -42.32 12.27 -1.45
CA GLY A 823 -41.88 11.60 -2.68
C GLY A 823 -42.91 10.63 -3.27
N SER A 824 -42.49 9.85 -4.25
CA SER A 824 -43.33 8.85 -4.94
C SER A 824 -42.78 7.45 -4.76
N ALA A 825 -43.57 6.57 -4.14
CA ALA A 825 -43.23 5.17 -3.95
C ALA A 825 -44.44 4.27 -4.27
N LEU A 826 -44.19 3.14 -4.92
CA LEU A 826 -45.24 2.19 -5.34
C LEU A 826 -44.91 0.79 -4.83
N GLN A 827 -45.72 0.29 -3.89
CA GLN A 827 -45.64 -1.12 -3.47
C GLN A 827 -46.00 -2.03 -4.65
N LYS A 828 -45.06 -2.89 -5.05
CA LYS A 828 -45.25 -3.85 -6.15
C LYS A 828 -45.82 -5.17 -5.65
N ASN A 829 -45.35 -5.62 -4.50
CA ASN A 829 -45.77 -6.88 -3.88
C ASN A 829 -45.52 -6.82 -2.36
N ARG A 830 -45.48 -7.97 -1.69
CA ARG A 830 -45.27 -8.07 -0.23
C ARG A 830 -43.81 -7.88 0.20
N SER A 831 -42.87 -7.62 -0.70
CA SER A 831 -41.46 -7.42 -0.35
C SER A 831 -40.83 -6.23 -1.07
N GLU A 832 -41.45 -5.70 -2.13
CA GLU A 832 -40.84 -4.69 -3.00
C GLU A 832 -41.65 -3.40 -3.11
N ILE A 833 -40.94 -2.27 -3.08
CA ILE A 833 -41.43 -0.93 -3.35
C ILE A 833 -40.56 -0.30 -4.44
N SER A 834 -41.17 0.18 -5.53
CA SER A 834 -40.44 0.93 -6.56
C SER A 834 -40.43 2.42 -6.26
N VAL A 835 -39.28 3.05 -6.49
CA VAL A 835 -39.04 4.49 -6.37
C VAL A 835 -38.26 4.99 -7.59
N ASN A 836 -38.37 6.28 -7.90
CA ASN A 836 -37.58 6.93 -8.95
C ASN A 836 -36.57 7.88 -8.31
N GLY A 837 -35.40 8.03 -8.92
CA GLY A 837 -34.46 9.09 -8.54
C GLY A 837 -34.96 10.47 -8.95
N GLY A 838 -34.42 11.51 -8.30
CA GLY A 838 -34.75 12.92 -8.49
C GLY A 838 -35.57 13.54 -7.35
N ASP A 839 -36.41 12.75 -6.68
CA ASP A 839 -37.16 13.17 -5.49
C ASP A 839 -36.66 12.42 -4.25
N LYS A 840 -36.59 13.14 -3.13
CA LYS A 840 -36.42 12.53 -1.81
C LYS A 840 -37.70 11.79 -1.42
N VAL A 841 -37.58 10.52 -1.07
CA VAL A 841 -38.68 9.66 -0.63
C VAL A 841 -38.53 9.37 0.86
N VAL A 842 -39.55 9.72 1.64
CA VAL A 842 -39.67 9.33 3.05
C VAL A 842 -40.92 8.47 3.20
N LEU A 843 -40.76 7.26 3.72
CA LEU A 843 -41.86 6.34 3.93
C LEU A 843 -41.71 5.52 5.20
N TYR A 844 -42.83 4.95 5.64
CA TYR A 844 -42.91 4.07 6.79
C TYR A 844 -43.48 2.73 6.33
N ALA A 845 -42.86 1.64 6.74
CA ALA A 845 -43.35 0.29 6.47
C ALA A 845 -43.69 -0.43 7.78
N ILE A 846 -44.80 -1.16 7.76
CA ILE A 846 -45.18 -2.12 8.80
C ILE A 846 -44.82 -3.50 8.25
N LEU A 847 -43.95 -4.21 8.97
CA LEU A 847 -43.47 -5.55 8.64
C LEU A 847 -44.33 -6.66 9.27
#